data_AF-A0A3D4EU08-F1
#
_entry.id   AF-A0A3D4EU08-F1
#
_cell.length_a   1.000
_cell.length_b   1.000
_cell.length_c   1.000
_cell.angle_alpha   90.00
_cell.angle_beta   90.00
_cell.angle_gamma   90.00
#
_symmetry.space_group_name_H-M   'P 1'
#
loop_
_entity.id
_entity.type
_entity.pdbx_description
1 polymer ?
#
loop_
_entity_poly.entity_id
_entity_poly.type
_entity_poly.pdbx_seq_one_letter_code
_entity_poly.pdbx_strand_id
1 'polypeptide(L)'
;RTVSFESFRTSGNHSGIAGIQIINTSGDADSDGLPDWWEILHHSDVSSNVDPDGDLLNWLEEFEARSHPWKADTDGDGLSDAEEVTAGSNPNKIDTDNDGLSDFDELNHPLRSDPTLADTDSDGVEDARERLNFSDPRDNSFSSLPVPVFVSATEVLWEITDLQFINDHGNGVRSYGGGPNRGFIDWKVDNLTVGVASALRMRLFRQNEKIVFYVNSRLQGSFIRNGTNLQYADYQKDLTKALGFAGFGSCDTSDPLTFRFHATRGTSESKDWKVSFSILNQKLGTTVAGHDFIGCEAVPSLIDGSAIWGIGGDPGISKIDFSQGLQLYRSSTPVERLNGLSHCSDADNDGMNDSFERIHGLAPDNPSDALTDDDTDGLSNLLESILGTNPFQADSDNDGFSDSQETAQFTDPNSADSIPPVYQQENIGHSDLNNNGMSDLWEARFGSGNLKPNDDEDGDGLTNKEEAKMGTNPFDPKSNFRVIAENSEMANSINIRFPRLPLKLQRIHSSNDLQSFVRSRPELTIDGDEFNVTFPSSFPSEFFRVSVSDRDLDSDGLSDWEENVFGSNSSAPNSLGRPVSYDKNGDGNPDGTISGDQAVFLERFANRESFATGLAVTTPTRTEASRLLLQGSFGPTMGEIENVRKQGIEGWIDDQIDTQPATYHESYIKEIENDLNGARIDKTYRTNNDIRIEDENLQTAFARAAISGPDQLRQRVAFALSQILVISRQDGNIDQNVRSLSRYYDRLIEHSFGNYYDLLMGVTLDANMGRYLSHVGNLPPDPALNRYPDENYAREVMQLFTIGLWELNQDGSYKVDSNGDQIPTYDNHAITELARVMTGLWFANNGWGIQIKQDHEHLVPMELFPTKHDFGEKKLLNGFIIPARTPSKANGMQDIRDAIRHLFEHPNCAPFISRSLIQFLITSNPTPAYVERISSIFSDNGKGVRGDLGAVVKGILMDPEARDPAIATSPEFGLFREPVIRTMHLAKLTKMNRSGDLVWWDYGNYFEDTLQMPMNSPTVFNFYRPDYSPPGSLNVAGLDGPAFEIANSYTLISAPNRFWEIADRGFRIGGRYHFAPSYEDFMPYLEDSDALLDYLNIVICAGGMGAQTRSIIKSNLAKTDISDAVEKARLAVYLVMMSPEGSVQR
;
A
#
# COMPACT_ATOMS: atom_id res chain seq x y z
N ARG A 1 40.88 -3.23 44.43
CA ARG A 1 40.37 -4.57 44.03
C ARG A 1 41.40 -5.16 43.05
N THR A 2 41.77 -6.42 43.19
CA THR A 2 42.74 -7.06 42.30
C THR A 2 41.97 -7.74 41.17
N VAL A 3 42.12 -7.27 39.94
CA VAL A 3 41.56 -7.93 38.75
C VAL A 3 42.67 -8.80 38.16
N SER A 4 42.46 -10.12 38.13
CA SER A 4 43.36 -11.08 37.51
C SER A 4 42.77 -11.54 36.19
N PHE A 5 43.49 -11.33 35.09
CA PHE A 5 43.11 -11.81 33.76
C PHE A 5 43.79 -13.15 33.47
N GLU A 6 43.02 -14.10 32.98
CA GLU A 6 43.54 -15.40 32.51
C GLU A 6 43.42 -15.42 30.98
N SER A 7 44.54 -15.57 30.26
CA SER A 7 44.50 -15.64 28.80
C SER A 7 44.03 -17.03 28.37
N PHE A 8 42.89 -17.12 27.70
CA PHE A 8 42.47 -18.35 27.04
C PHE A 8 43.28 -18.53 25.76
N ARG A 9 44.20 -19.50 25.75
CA ARG A 9 44.90 -19.91 24.52
C ARG A 9 44.02 -20.90 23.76
N THR A 10 43.24 -20.40 22.82
CA THR A 10 42.69 -21.18 21.71
C THR A 10 43.14 -20.54 20.39
N SER A 11 44.10 -21.21 19.74
CA SER A 11 44.57 -20.99 18.35
C SER A 11 44.92 -19.55 17.88
N GLY A 12 46.21 -19.33 17.63
CA GLY A 12 46.72 -18.60 16.46
C GLY A 12 46.56 -17.08 16.34
N ASN A 13 45.54 -16.45 16.92
CA ASN A 13 45.32 -15.01 16.78
C ASN A 13 45.78 -14.25 18.03
N HIS A 14 46.60 -13.20 17.83
CA HIS A 14 46.96 -12.26 18.89
C HIS A 14 45.84 -11.23 19.02
N SER A 15 44.95 -11.40 20.00
CA SER A 15 44.09 -10.31 20.48
C SER A 15 44.86 -9.50 21.52
N GLY A 16 45.14 -8.24 21.22
CA GLY A 16 45.69 -7.29 22.18
C GLY A 16 44.57 -6.44 22.79
N ILE A 17 44.59 -6.26 24.11
CA ILE A 17 43.79 -5.21 24.76
C ILE A 17 44.51 -3.88 24.49
N ALA A 18 43.88 -2.99 23.73
CA ALA A 18 44.50 -1.72 23.32
C ALA A 18 44.59 -0.69 24.46
N GLY A 19 43.80 -0.86 25.53
CA GLY A 19 43.84 -0.01 26.71
C GLY A 19 42.88 -0.49 27.81
N ILE A 20 43.19 -0.16 29.05
CA ILE A 20 42.30 -0.33 30.21
C ILE A 20 42.22 1.03 30.89
N GLN A 21 41.01 1.60 30.94
CA GLN A 21 40.74 2.80 31.71
C GLN A 21 40.09 2.40 33.03
N ILE A 22 40.67 2.83 34.15
CA ILE A 22 40.12 2.61 35.49
C ILE A 22 39.39 3.90 35.87
N ILE A 23 38.07 3.86 35.82
CA ILE A 23 37.21 5.00 36.15
C ILE A 23 36.79 4.88 37.61
N ASN A 24 36.80 6.01 38.33
CA ASN A 24 36.24 6.06 39.67
C ASN A 24 34.71 6.13 39.53
N THR A 25 33.99 5.09 39.95
CA THR A 25 32.52 5.03 39.85
C THR A 25 31.78 6.04 40.75
N SER A 26 32.52 6.86 41.51
CA SER A 26 32.02 7.96 42.35
C SER A 26 32.63 9.32 41.98
N GLY A 27 33.40 9.38 40.88
CA GLY A 27 33.89 10.63 40.32
C GLY A 27 32.79 11.31 39.51
N ASP A 28 32.67 12.61 39.71
CA ASP A 28 31.87 13.56 38.94
C ASP A 28 32.82 14.76 38.78
N ALA A 29 33.52 14.79 37.64
CA ALA A 29 34.70 15.62 37.43
C ALA A 29 34.37 17.09 37.22
N ASP A 30 33.18 17.40 36.71
CA ASP A 30 32.70 18.75 36.46
C ASP A 30 31.58 19.20 37.43
N SER A 31 31.16 18.31 38.33
CA SER A 31 30.22 18.57 39.44
C SER A 31 28.82 18.95 38.97
N ASP A 32 28.37 18.42 37.84
CA ASP A 32 27.06 18.70 37.26
C ASP A 32 25.96 17.71 37.72
N GLY A 33 26.34 16.70 38.52
CA GLY A 33 25.46 15.68 39.07
C GLY A 33 25.58 14.31 38.37
N LEU A 34 26.21 14.25 37.20
CA LEU A 34 26.44 13.02 36.44
C LEU A 34 27.79 12.38 36.82
N PRO A 35 27.84 11.07 37.09
CA PRO A 35 29.12 10.41 37.33
C PRO A 35 29.93 10.21 36.03
N ASP A 36 31.25 10.41 36.10
CA ASP A 36 32.22 10.25 34.98
C ASP A 36 32.04 8.93 34.21
N TRP A 37 31.67 7.84 34.91
CA TRP A 37 31.51 6.52 34.30
C TRP A 37 30.30 6.44 33.39
N TRP A 38 29.24 7.17 33.72
CA TRP A 38 27.99 7.19 32.98
C TRP A 38 28.14 8.06 31.74
N GLU A 39 28.76 9.23 31.88
CA GLU A 39 29.09 10.11 30.75
C GLU A 39 29.97 9.41 29.70
N ILE A 40 30.99 8.66 30.14
CA ILE A 40 31.85 7.88 29.24
C ILE A 40 31.08 6.76 28.53
N LEU A 41 30.11 6.13 29.21
CA LEU A 41 29.31 5.05 28.65
C LEU A 41 28.37 5.56 27.55
N HIS A 42 27.76 6.73 27.76
CA HIS A 42 26.78 7.31 26.86
C HIS A 42 27.37 8.38 25.91
N HIS A 43 28.69 8.58 25.94
CA HIS A 43 29.43 9.52 25.10
C HIS A 43 28.99 10.99 25.23
N SER A 44 28.59 11.43 26.44
CA SER A 44 28.30 12.83 26.73
C SER A 44 29.59 13.59 27.15
N ASP A 45 29.72 14.86 26.76
CA ASP A 45 30.83 15.77 27.11
C ASP A 45 30.31 17.21 27.38
N VAL A 46 29.00 17.37 27.58
CA VAL A 46 28.34 18.68 27.45
C VAL A 46 27.08 18.76 28.32
N SER A 47 27.25 19.22 29.56
CA SER A 47 26.23 19.77 30.47
C SER A 47 24.94 18.96 30.68
N SER A 48 24.65 18.62 31.93
CA SER A 48 23.46 17.90 32.38
C SER A 48 22.06 18.39 31.91
N ASN A 49 21.92 19.60 31.37
CA ASN A 49 20.62 20.19 30.98
C ASN A 49 20.22 19.99 29.50
N VAL A 50 20.93 19.14 28.75
CA VAL A 50 20.59 18.86 27.35
C VAL A 50 19.66 17.65 27.29
N ASP A 51 18.64 17.75 26.45
CA ASP A 51 17.71 16.68 26.06
C ASP A 51 18.22 16.05 24.74
N PRO A 52 18.78 14.82 24.80
CA PRO A 52 19.50 14.22 23.67
C PRO A 52 18.62 13.50 22.63
N ASP A 53 17.44 13.02 23.00
CA ASP A 53 16.51 12.29 22.11
C ASP A 53 15.16 13.01 21.93
N GLY A 54 14.96 14.15 22.59
CA GLY A 54 13.85 15.05 22.37
C GLY A 54 12.58 14.67 23.12
N ASP A 55 12.68 13.87 24.18
CA ASP A 55 11.55 13.35 24.95
C ASP A 55 11.15 14.25 26.12
N LEU A 56 11.89 15.35 26.34
CA LEU A 56 11.76 16.33 27.42
C LEU A 56 12.45 15.97 28.75
N LEU A 57 13.22 14.88 28.82
CA LEU A 57 14.18 14.64 29.91
C LEU A 57 15.58 15.11 29.51
N ASN A 58 16.26 15.75 30.46
CA ASN A 58 17.67 16.03 30.32
C ASN A 58 18.55 14.87 30.84
N TRP A 59 19.84 14.87 30.50
CA TRP A 59 20.79 13.84 30.93
C TRP A 59 20.74 13.48 32.43
N LEU A 60 20.58 14.47 33.32
CA LEU A 60 20.49 14.22 34.76
C LEU A 60 19.16 13.57 35.15
N GLU A 61 18.07 14.03 34.56
CA GLU A 61 16.73 13.46 34.77
C GLU A 61 16.66 12.01 34.29
N GLU A 62 17.27 11.71 33.15
CA GLU A 62 17.38 10.33 32.64
C GLU A 62 18.25 9.45 33.53
N PHE A 63 19.37 9.97 34.02
CA PHE A 63 20.22 9.25 34.97
C PHE A 63 19.45 8.94 36.27
N GLU A 64 18.63 9.87 36.75
CA GLU A 64 17.77 9.69 37.93
C GLU A 64 16.64 8.69 37.67
N ALA A 65 16.02 8.74 36.48
CA ALA A 65 15.00 7.81 36.00
C ALA A 65 15.56 6.42 35.63
N ARG A 66 16.88 6.32 35.46
CA ARG A 66 17.64 5.16 34.94
C ARG A 66 17.29 4.80 33.50
N SER A 67 16.78 5.74 32.72
CA SER A 67 16.43 5.54 31.32
C SER A 67 17.66 5.65 30.40
N HIS A 68 17.46 5.48 29.09
CA HIS A 68 18.52 5.45 28.10
C HIS A 68 18.56 6.74 27.25
N PRO A 69 19.65 7.55 27.34
CA PRO A 69 19.76 8.88 26.74
C PRO A 69 19.77 9.10 25.24
N TRP A 70 19.32 8.13 24.48
CA TRP A 70 19.30 8.21 23.03
C TRP A 70 18.04 7.54 22.48
N LYS A 71 17.06 7.33 23.37
CA LYS A 71 15.85 6.58 23.15
C LYS A 71 14.77 7.27 23.97
N ALA A 72 13.95 8.05 23.28
CA ALA A 72 12.82 8.75 23.89
C ALA A 72 11.85 7.82 24.64
N ASP A 73 11.82 6.53 24.27
CA ASP A 73 11.09 5.46 24.95
C ASP A 73 12.09 4.30 25.17
N THR A 74 12.54 4.13 26.41
CA THR A 74 13.65 3.24 26.74
C THR A 74 13.25 1.77 26.69
N ASP A 75 12.07 1.42 27.18
CA ASP A 75 11.59 0.04 27.27
C ASP A 75 10.67 -0.40 26.13
N GLY A 76 10.21 0.56 25.32
CA GLY A 76 9.49 0.34 24.08
C GLY A 76 8.00 0.07 24.27
N ASP A 77 7.38 0.50 25.38
CA ASP A 77 5.95 0.30 25.61
C ASP A 77 5.05 1.33 24.91
N GLY A 78 5.63 2.42 24.39
CA GLY A 78 4.96 3.49 23.68
C GLY A 78 4.75 4.78 24.49
N LEU A 79 5.14 4.83 25.76
CA LEU A 79 5.32 6.07 26.52
C LEU A 79 6.76 6.56 26.42
N SER A 80 6.94 7.88 26.38
CA SER A 80 8.28 8.43 26.57
C SER A 80 8.74 8.30 28.02
N ASP A 81 10.06 8.26 28.23
CA ASP A 81 10.62 8.18 29.58
C ASP A 81 10.15 9.36 30.44
N ALA A 82 9.98 10.55 29.84
CA ALA A 82 9.37 11.72 30.47
C ALA A 82 7.92 11.52 30.93
N GLU A 83 7.10 10.86 30.11
CA GLU A 83 5.69 10.58 30.42
C GLU A 83 5.55 9.60 31.57
N GLU A 84 6.40 8.57 31.61
CA GLU A 84 6.45 7.58 32.68
C GLU A 84 6.91 8.16 34.00
N VAL A 85 7.99 8.98 34.00
CA VAL A 85 8.43 9.71 35.19
C VAL A 85 7.33 10.62 35.72
N THR A 86 6.57 11.24 34.83
CA THR A 86 5.42 12.08 35.19
C THR A 86 4.26 11.27 35.78
N ALA A 87 4.01 10.08 35.24
CA ALA A 87 3.00 9.14 35.75
C ALA A 87 3.44 8.44 37.05
N GLY A 88 4.74 8.43 37.34
CA GLY A 88 5.33 7.71 38.48
C GLY A 88 5.62 6.23 38.18
N SER A 89 5.51 5.82 36.93
CA SER A 89 5.89 4.50 36.44
C SER A 89 7.40 4.42 36.15
N ASN A 90 7.91 3.28 35.68
CA ASN A 90 9.35 3.02 35.60
C ASN A 90 9.82 2.84 34.14
N PRO A 91 10.61 3.79 33.60
CA PRO A 91 11.06 3.80 32.20
C PRO A 91 11.90 2.63 31.68
N ASN A 92 12.10 1.61 32.49
CA ASN A 92 12.83 0.40 32.12
C ASN A 92 11.96 -0.85 32.23
N LYS A 93 10.65 -0.66 32.42
CA LYS A 93 9.67 -1.70 32.65
C LYS A 93 8.35 -1.33 32.01
N ILE A 94 8.11 -1.97 30.87
CA ILE A 94 6.83 -2.01 30.17
C ILE A 94 5.61 -2.19 31.09
N ASP A 95 5.74 -2.94 32.18
CA ASP A 95 4.69 -3.18 33.20
C ASP A 95 5.30 -2.93 34.60
N THR A 96 5.02 -1.76 35.18
CA THR A 96 5.67 -1.30 36.40
C THR A 96 5.28 -2.14 37.61
N ASP A 97 3.99 -2.45 37.77
CA ASP A 97 3.43 -3.11 38.95
C ASP A 97 3.26 -4.63 38.83
N ASN A 98 3.43 -5.16 37.61
CA ASN A 98 3.40 -6.57 37.21
C ASN A 98 2.02 -7.23 37.31
N ASP A 99 0.94 -6.48 37.08
CA ASP A 99 -0.43 -7.00 37.00
C ASP A 99 -0.78 -7.60 35.61
N GLY A 100 0.05 -7.32 34.60
CA GLY A 100 -0.10 -7.80 33.23
C GLY A 100 -0.65 -6.77 32.22
N LEU A 101 -0.79 -5.51 32.59
CA LEU A 101 -1.01 -4.36 31.70
C LEU A 101 0.29 -3.57 31.52
N SER A 102 0.49 -2.96 30.34
CA SER A 102 1.60 -2.04 30.15
C SER A 102 1.29 -0.64 30.70
N ASP A 103 2.30 0.11 31.13
CA ASP A 103 2.11 1.46 31.66
C ASP A 103 1.39 2.35 30.60
N PHE A 104 1.76 2.19 29.33
CA PHE A 104 1.03 2.78 28.18
C PHE A 104 -0.45 2.40 28.16
N ASP A 105 -0.78 1.10 28.26
CA ASP A 105 -2.15 0.60 28.25
C ASP A 105 -2.95 1.18 29.43
N GLU A 106 -2.33 1.47 30.55
CA GLU A 106 -2.96 1.99 31.76
C GLU A 106 -3.32 3.46 31.67
N LEU A 107 -2.44 4.26 31.06
CA LEU A 107 -2.64 5.69 30.89
C LEU A 107 -3.47 6.05 29.66
N ASN A 108 -3.39 5.28 28.58
CA ASN A 108 -4.03 5.61 27.30
C ASN A 108 -5.35 4.89 27.03
N HIS A 109 -5.74 3.91 27.85
CA HIS A 109 -7.05 3.28 27.73
C HIS A 109 -8.19 4.20 28.25
N PRO A 110 -9.41 4.15 27.66
CA PRO A 110 -10.52 4.99 28.11
C PRO A 110 -10.97 4.75 29.56
N LEU A 111 -10.84 3.50 30.03
CA LEU A 111 -10.90 3.14 31.45
C LEU A 111 -9.47 3.08 31.99
N ARG A 112 -8.96 4.23 32.44
CA ARG A 112 -7.59 4.34 32.96
C ARG A 112 -7.44 3.63 34.30
N SER A 113 -6.26 3.09 34.56
CA SER A 113 -5.81 2.56 35.86
C SER A 113 -4.62 3.38 36.38
N ASP A 114 -4.09 3.05 37.55
CA ASP A 114 -2.84 3.61 38.09
C ASP A 114 -1.71 2.61 37.83
N PRO A 115 -0.70 2.92 36.98
CA PRO A 115 0.35 1.97 36.58
C PRO A 115 1.29 1.53 37.69
N THR A 116 1.10 2.07 38.90
CA THR A 116 1.88 1.70 40.08
C THR A 116 1.14 0.76 41.03
N LEU A 117 -0.11 0.41 40.73
CA LEU A 117 -1.02 -0.33 41.60
C LEU A 117 -1.79 -1.43 40.85
N ALA A 118 -1.42 -2.68 41.10
CA ALA A 118 -2.05 -3.84 40.45
C ALA A 118 -3.57 -4.01 40.69
N ASP A 119 -4.16 -3.24 41.61
CA ASP A 119 -5.58 -3.18 41.95
C ASP A 119 -5.86 -1.71 42.34
N THR A 120 -6.26 -0.91 41.36
CA THR A 120 -6.37 0.56 41.47
C THR A 120 -7.42 0.99 42.48
N ASP A 121 -8.57 0.30 42.55
CA ASP A 121 -9.68 0.66 43.43
C ASP A 121 -9.76 -0.15 44.74
N SER A 122 -8.86 -1.12 44.89
CA SER A 122 -8.70 -1.98 46.06
C SER A 122 -9.94 -2.84 46.38
N ASP A 123 -10.70 -3.26 45.38
CA ASP A 123 -11.85 -4.16 45.55
C ASP A 123 -11.46 -5.65 45.63
N GLY A 124 -10.20 -5.97 45.35
CA GLY A 124 -9.63 -7.31 45.39
C GLY A 124 -9.60 -8.03 44.03
N VAL A 125 -9.87 -7.33 42.93
CA VAL A 125 -9.67 -7.78 41.55
C VAL A 125 -8.57 -6.93 40.91
N GLU A 126 -7.61 -7.57 40.24
CA GLU A 126 -6.52 -6.85 39.55
C GLU A 126 -7.04 -6.14 38.30
N ASP A 127 -6.46 -5.00 37.92
CA ASP A 127 -6.94 -4.13 36.84
C ASP A 127 -6.97 -4.88 35.49
N ALA A 128 -5.94 -5.70 35.22
CA ALA A 128 -5.90 -6.62 34.09
C ALA A 128 -7.12 -7.55 34.01
N ARG A 129 -7.61 -8.04 35.15
CA ARG A 129 -8.78 -8.94 35.23
C ARG A 129 -10.09 -8.19 35.00
N GLU A 130 -10.18 -6.96 35.46
CA GLU A 130 -11.34 -6.10 35.24
C GLU A 130 -11.50 -5.74 33.76
N ARG A 131 -10.40 -5.42 33.08
CA ARG A 131 -10.40 -5.21 31.62
C ARG A 131 -10.89 -6.43 30.85
N LEU A 132 -10.49 -7.64 31.26
CA LEU A 132 -11.00 -8.89 30.68
C LEU A 132 -12.51 -9.08 30.90
N ASN A 133 -13.08 -8.47 31.95
CA ASN A 133 -14.50 -8.50 32.29
C ASN A 133 -15.27 -7.26 31.79
N PHE A 134 -14.61 -6.34 31.08
CA PHE A 134 -15.14 -5.08 30.58
C PHE A 134 -15.52 -4.07 31.68
N SER A 135 -15.04 -4.25 32.92
CA SER A 135 -15.29 -3.33 34.03
C SER A 135 -14.25 -2.23 34.12
N ASP A 136 -14.61 -1.16 34.81
CA ASP A 136 -13.81 0.03 35.07
C ASP A 136 -12.90 -0.18 36.28
N PRO A 137 -11.56 -0.19 36.13
CA PRO A 137 -10.63 -0.44 37.24
C PRO A 137 -10.63 0.60 38.36
N ARG A 138 -11.42 1.68 38.21
CA ARG A 138 -11.61 2.72 39.23
C ARG A 138 -12.99 2.64 39.89
N ASP A 139 -13.81 1.64 39.58
CA ASP A 139 -15.19 1.50 40.05
C ASP A 139 -15.54 0.07 40.53
N ASN A 140 -15.48 -0.10 41.85
CA ASN A 140 -15.84 -1.33 42.58
C ASN A 140 -17.32 -1.76 42.48
N SER A 141 -18.12 -1.05 41.69
CA SER A 141 -19.49 -1.46 41.38
C SER A 141 -19.53 -2.78 40.59
N PHE A 142 -18.46 -3.15 39.87
CA PHE A 142 -18.51 -4.22 38.85
C PHE A 142 -17.28 -5.15 38.78
N SER A 143 -17.06 -6.05 39.73
CA SER A 143 -15.89 -6.96 39.70
C SER A 143 -15.93 -8.13 38.68
N SER A 144 -17.09 -8.52 38.14
CA SER A 144 -17.19 -9.64 37.17
C SER A 144 -18.49 -9.69 36.35
N LEU A 145 -18.46 -10.43 35.23
CA LEU A 145 -19.65 -10.73 34.43
C LEU A 145 -20.61 -11.68 35.17
N PRO A 146 -21.88 -11.30 35.37
CA PRO A 146 -22.81 -12.06 36.20
C PRO A 146 -23.21 -13.39 35.57
N VAL A 147 -23.48 -14.39 36.42
CA VAL A 147 -24.09 -15.68 36.04
C VAL A 147 -25.55 -15.74 36.52
N PRO A 148 -26.38 -16.66 36.01
CA PRO A 148 -27.75 -16.81 36.49
C PRO A 148 -27.80 -17.16 37.99
N VAL A 149 -28.59 -16.41 38.74
CA VAL A 149 -28.76 -16.57 40.19
C VAL A 149 -30.22 -16.87 40.56
N PHE A 150 -30.40 -17.71 41.57
CA PHE A 150 -31.70 -17.95 42.18
C PHE A 150 -31.99 -16.84 43.19
N VAL A 151 -32.84 -15.89 42.79
CA VAL A 151 -33.31 -14.81 43.69
C VAL A 151 -34.25 -15.40 44.76
N SER A 152 -35.05 -16.40 44.37
CA SER A 152 -35.88 -17.18 45.29
C SER A 152 -36.16 -18.58 44.71
N ALA A 153 -36.87 -19.43 45.45
CA ALA A 153 -37.32 -20.73 44.95
C ALA A 153 -38.27 -20.62 43.73
N THR A 154 -38.75 -19.42 43.41
CA THR A 154 -39.70 -19.16 42.33
C THR A 154 -39.16 -18.20 41.26
N GLU A 155 -37.90 -17.80 41.37
CA GLU A 155 -37.32 -16.75 40.53
C GLU A 155 -35.84 -16.98 40.25
N VAL A 156 -35.49 -16.93 38.95
CA VAL A 156 -34.11 -16.95 38.46
C VAL A 156 -33.88 -15.67 37.66
N LEU A 157 -32.79 -14.98 37.95
CA LEU A 157 -32.39 -13.75 37.29
C LEU A 157 -30.98 -13.90 36.74
N TRP A 158 -30.77 -13.45 35.51
CA TRP A 158 -29.44 -13.28 34.92
C TRP A 158 -29.45 -11.92 34.23
N GLU A 159 -28.77 -10.96 34.84
CA GLU A 159 -28.87 -9.55 34.46
C GLU A 159 -27.49 -8.90 34.48
N ILE A 160 -27.19 -8.13 33.45
CA ILE A 160 -26.05 -7.21 33.38
C ILE A 160 -26.56 -5.83 33.03
N THR A 161 -26.20 -4.84 33.85
CA THR A 161 -26.54 -3.42 33.68
C THR A 161 -25.32 -2.64 33.22
N ASP A 162 -25.57 -1.40 32.79
CA ASP A 162 -24.57 -0.38 32.49
C ASP A 162 -23.61 -0.78 31.38
N LEU A 163 -24.15 -1.55 30.43
CA LEU A 163 -23.42 -2.08 29.29
C LEU A 163 -23.55 -1.12 28.11
N GLN A 164 -22.42 -0.60 27.64
CA GLN A 164 -22.35 0.24 26.44
C GLN A 164 -21.38 -0.35 25.43
N PHE A 165 -21.69 -0.12 24.16
CA PHE A 165 -20.90 -0.57 23.03
C PHE A 165 -20.36 0.65 22.30
N ILE A 166 -19.10 0.58 21.90
CA ILE A 166 -18.55 1.47 20.88
C ILE A 166 -18.43 0.66 19.62
N ASN A 167 -19.00 1.16 18.54
CA ASN A 167 -18.85 0.60 17.22
C ASN A 167 -17.95 1.54 16.42
N ASP A 168 -16.68 1.18 16.36
CA ASP A 168 -15.64 1.86 15.60
C ASP A 168 -15.86 1.60 14.11
N HIS A 169 -16.29 2.64 13.41
CA HIS A 169 -16.55 2.62 11.97
C HIS A 169 -15.25 2.54 11.15
N GLY A 170 -14.14 3.04 11.70
CA GLY A 170 -12.81 2.96 11.09
C GLY A 170 -12.22 1.54 11.10
N ASN A 171 -12.65 0.66 12.02
CA ASN A 171 -12.12 -0.70 12.17
C ASN A 171 -12.92 -1.81 11.46
N GLY A 172 -13.90 -1.46 10.61
CA GLY A 172 -14.59 -2.39 9.71
C GLY A 172 -15.27 -3.56 10.43
N VAL A 173 -16.55 -3.42 10.79
CA VAL A 173 -17.31 -4.47 11.50
C VAL A 173 -17.32 -5.80 10.71
N ARG A 174 -16.58 -6.80 11.21
CA ARG A 174 -16.41 -8.11 10.57
C ARG A 174 -17.63 -9.04 10.77
N SER A 175 -17.88 -9.89 9.77
CA SER A 175 -18.61 -11.18 9.87
C SER A 175 -17.73 -12.33 10.38
N TYR A 176 -18.16 -13.05 11.42
CA TYR A 176 -17.65 -14.39 11.74
C TYR A 176 -18.50 -15.46 11.03
N GLY A 177 -17.91 -16.21 10.08
CA GLY A 177 -18.45 -17.51 9.65
C GLY A 177 -19.09 -17.62 8.26
N GLY A 178 -18.75 -16.78 7.28
CA GLY A 178 -18.99 -17.08 5.86
C GLY A 178 -20.46 -17.21 5.43
N GLY A 179 -21.33 -16.34 5.95
CA GLY A 179 -22.73 -16.21 5.53
C GLY A 179 -23.28 -14.79 5.71
N PRO A 180 -24.53 -14.51 5.29
CA PRO A 180 -25.15 -13.17 5.36
C PRO A 180 -25.46 -12.69 6.79
N ASN A 181 -25.25 -13.54 7.79
CA ASN A 181 -25.44 -13.22 9.20
C ASN A 181 -24.07 -12.86 9.82
N ARG A 182 -23.81 -11.58 10.08
CA ARG A 182 -22.60 -11.10 10.77
C ARG A 182 -22.84 -11.20 12.28
N GLY A 183 -21.92 -11.80 13.06
CA GLY A 183 -22.01 -11.70 14.53
C GLY A 183 -22.04 -10.23 14.96
N PHE A 184 -22.70 -9.91 16.06
CA PHE A 184 -22.59 -8.58 16.67
C PHE A 184 -22.15 -8.77 18.12
N ILE A 185 -23.04 -9.32 18.96
CA ILE A 185 -22.76 -9.67 20.37
C ILE A 185 -23.36 -11.04 20.67
N ASP A 186 -22.67 -11.87 21.45
CA ASP A 186 -23.11 -13.19 21.87
C ASP A 186 -22.78 -13.45 23.35
N TRP A 187 -23.76 -13.21 24.22
CA TRP A 187 -23.66 -13.48 25.66
C TRP A 187 -24.18 -14.87 25.99
N LYS A 188 -23.35 -15.70 26.64
CA LYS A 188 -23.66 -17.09 26.92
C LYS A 188 -23.11 -17.57 28.26
N VAL A 189 -23.72 -18.63 28.77
CA VAL A 189 -23.29 -19.34 29.98
C VAL A 189 -23.61 -20.83 29.87
N ASP A 190 -22.71 -21.67 30.37
CA ASP A 190 -22.82 -23.13 30.40
C ASP A 190 -23.47 -23.58 31.72
N ASN A 191 -24.19 -24.70 31.68
CA ASN A 191 -24.58 -25.41 32.89
C ASN A 191 -23.58 -26.55 33.12
N LEU A 192 -22.60 -26.30 33.99
CA LEU A 192 -21.47 -27.21 34.25
C LEU A 192 -21.93 -28.48 34.97
N THR A 193 -22.99 -28.43 35.78
CA THR A 193 -23.54 -29.60 36.50
C THR A 193 -23.98 -30.71 35.55
N VAL A 194 -24.49 -30.33 34.39
CA VAL A 194 -25.02 -31.25 33.36
C VAL A 194 -24.17 -31.29 32.10
N GLY A 195 -23.05 -30.55 32.06
CA GLY A 195 -22.11 -30.50 30.93
C GLY A 195 -22.69 -29.91 29.65
N VAL A 196 -23.68 -29.01 29.75
CA VAL A 196 -24.33 -28.40 28.57
C VAL A 196 -23.75 -27.02 28.31
N ALA A 197 -22.99 -26.90 27.23
CA ALA A 197 -22.46 -25.62 26.77
C ALA A 197 -23.54 -24.72 26.18
N SER A 198 -23.44 -23.41 26.37
CA SER A 198 -24.41 -22.38 25.95
C SER A 198 -25.84 -22.72 26.38
N ALA A 199 -25.98 -23.13 27.65
CA ALA A 199 -27.26 -23.52 28.24
C ALA A 199 -28.26 -22.36 28.22
N LEU A 200 -27.80 -21.13 28.46
CA LEU A 200 -28.53 -19.90 28.14
C LEU A 200 -27.67 -19.03 27.21
N ARG A 201 -28.33 -18.36 26.26
CA ARG A 201 -27.66 -17.53 25.25
C ARG A 201 -28.55 -16.37 24.81
N MET A 202 -28.01 -15.16 24.81
CA MET A 202 -28.60 -13.94 24.23
C MET A 202 -27.65 -13.41 23.16
N ARG A 203 -28.14 -13.18 21.95
CA ARG A 203 -27.33 -12.80 20.80
C ARG A 203 -27.97 -11.63 20.03
N LEU A 204 -27.14 -10.65 19.69
CA LEU A 204 -27.38 -9.71 18.61
C LEU A 204 -26.51 -10.09 17.42
N PHE A 205 -27.02 -9.99 16.20
CA PHE A 205 -26.24 -10.26 15.00
C PHE A 205 -26.76 -9.39 13.85
N ARG A 206 -25.90 -8.95 12.93
CA ARG A 206 -26.35 -8.23 11.73
C ARG A 206 -26.84 -9.22 10.69
N GLN A 207 -27.98 -8.97 10.08
CA GLN A 207 -28.50 -9.71 8.94
C GLN A 207 -29.03 -8.72 7.91
N ASN A 208 -28.48 -8.77 6.68
CA ASN A 208 -28.79 -7.79 5.63
C ASN A 208 -28.72 -6.36 6.18
N GLU A 209 -27.58 -5.99 6.78
CA GLU A 209 -27.29 -4.69 7.40
C GLU A 209 -28.07 -4.33 8.68
N LYS A 210 -29.07 -5.13 9.08
CA LYS A 210 -29.89 -4.85 10.28
C LYS A 210 -29.38 -5.58 11.51
N ILE A 211 -29.28 -4.92 12.66
CA ILE A 211 -29.01 -5.62 13.93
C ILE A 211 -30.31 -6.29 14.41
N VAL A 212 -30.27 -7.60 14.59
CA VAL A 212 -31.43 -8.42 14.95
C VAL A 212 -31.21 -9.23 16.23
N PHE A 213 -32.28 -9.55 16.94
CA PHE A 213 -32.25 -10.21 18.26
C PHE A 213 -32.54 -11.70 18.20
N TYR A 214 -31.74 -12.49 18.92
CA TYR A 214 -31.86 -13.93 19.03
C TYR A 214 -31.61 -14.42 20.46
N VAL A 215 -32.40 -15.38 20.92
CA VAL A 215 -32.23 -16.00 22.24
C VAL A 215 -32.39 -17.51 22.17
N ASN A 216 -31.69 -18.22 23.06
CA ASN A 216 -31.75 -19.67 23.14
C ASN A 216 -31.56 -20.21 24.56
N SER A 217 -32.28 -21.29 24.85
CA SER A 217 -32.21 -22.11 26.05
C SER A 217 -32.11 -23.58 25.63
N ARG A 218 -30.98 -24.24 25.88
CA ARG A 218 -30.71 -25.60 25.37
C ARG A 218 -31.36 -26.69 26.22
N LEU A 219 -31.81 -27.76 25.56
CA LEU A 219 -32.32 -28.99 26.15
C LEU A 219 -31.31 -29.53 27.16
N GLN A 220 -31.81 -29.98 28.32
CA GLN A 220 -31.02 -30.45 29.46
C GLN A 220 -30.13 -29.39 30.14
N GLY A 221 -29.98 -28.18 29.58
CA GLY A 221 -29.13 -27.14 30.15
C GLY A 221 -29.85 -26.17 31.09
N SER A 222 -31.12 -25.84 30.87
CA SER A 222 -31.79 -24.75 31.61
C SER A 222 -33.32 -24.86 31.60
N PHE A 223 -34.01 -24.19 30.68
CA PHE A 223 -35.47 -24.25 30.55
C PHE A 223 -35.87 -24.84 29.20
N ILE A 224 -36.97 -25.58 29.18
CA ILE A 224 -37.48 -26.24 27.98
C ILE A 224 -38.99 -26.08 27.86
N ARG A 225 -39.52 -26.26 26.65
CA ARG A 225 -40.98 -26.27 26.42
C ARG A 225 -41.33 -27.43 25.50
N ASN A 226 -42.30 -28.26 25.93
CA ASN A 226 -42.75 -29.44 25.18
C ASN A 226 -41.60 -30.39 24.75
N GLY A 227 -40.58 -30.55 25.59
CA GLY A 227 -39.41 -31.40 25.30
C GLY A 227 -38.41 -30.82 24.29
N THR A 228 -38.50 -29.53 23.97
CA THR A 228 -37.61 -28.82 23.01
C THR A 228 -36.96 -27.59 23.64
N ASN A 229 -35.87 -27.10 23.01
CA ASN A 229 -35.20 -25.84 23.37
C ASN A 229 -36.18 -24.66 23.33
N LEU A 230 -35.93 -23.63 24.14
CA LEU A 230 -36.55 -22.32 23.90
C LEU A 230 -35.68 -21.59 22.87
N GLN A 231 -36.25 -21.19 21.75
CA GLN A 231 -35.52 -20.46 20.71
C GLN A 231 -36.43 -19.40 20.10
N TYR A 232 -35.91 -18.19 19.95
CA TYR A 232 -36.60 -17.10 19.27
C TYR A 232 -35.60 -16.23 18.51
N ALA A 233 -36.04 -15.72 17.36
CA ALA A 233 -35.28 -14.81 16.51
C ALA A 233 -36.24 -13.80 15.89
N ASP A 234 -35.92 -12.51 15.98
CA ASP A 234 -36.64 -11.45 15.25
C ASP A 234 -35.78 -10.96 14.09
N TYR A 235 -35.98 -11.53 12.91
CA TYR A 235 -35.24 -11.19 11.70
C TYR A 235 -35.79 -9.96 10.96
N GLN A 236 -36.88 -9.36 11.42
CA GLN A 236 -37.58 -8.29 10.68
C GLN A 236 -37.30 -6.91 11.26
N LYS A 237 -37.14 -6.82 12.59
CA LYS A 237 -36.91 -5.55 13.29
C LYS A 237 -35.42 -5.22 13.33
N ASP A 238 -35.06 -4.10 12.70
CA ASP A 238 -33.74 -3.50 12.87
C ASP A 238 -33.64 -2.81 14.23
N LEU A 239 -32.62 -3.16 15.01
CA LEU A 239 -32.39 -2.66 16.36
C LEU A 239 -31.34 -1.57 16.40
N THR A 240 -30.67 -1.23 15.29
CA THR A 240 -29.52 -0.29 15.25
C THR A 240 -29.82 1.01 16.01
N LYS A 241 -30.81 1.79 15.56
CA LYS A 241 -31.21 3.04 16.24
C LYS A 241 -31.79 2.81 17.64
N ALA A 242 -32.47 1.68 17.87
CA ALA A 242 -33.09 1.40 19.16
C ALA A 242 -32.07 1.02 20.25
N LEU A 243 -30.87 0.59 19.84
CA LEU A 243 -29.71 0.37 20.72
C LEU A 243 -28.95 1.67 21.00
N GLY A 244 -29.21 2.75 20.24
CA GLY A 244 -28.59 4.06 20.40
C GLY A 244 -27.46 4.37 19.41
N PHE A 245 -27.23 3.52 18.41
CA PHE A 245 -26.20 3.74 17.39
C PHE A 245 -26.63 4.77 16.33
N ALA A 246 -25.72 5.69 16.01
CA ALA A 246 -25.91 6.76 15.04
C ALA A 246 -25.66 6.32 13.59
N GLY A 247 -24.63 5.49 13.38
CA GLY A 247 -24.26 4.97 12.06
C GLY A 247 -23.34 5.87 11.22
N PHE A 248 -22.71 6.87 11.82
CA PHE A 248 -21.86 7.87 11.16
C PHE A 248 -20.62 8.21 12.03
N GLY A 249 -19.64 8.90 11.45
CA GLY A 249 -18.38 9.27 12.12
C GLY A 249 -17.32 8.16 12.15
N SER A 250 -16.21 8.39 12.86
CA SER A 250 -15.13 7.41 13.05
C SER A 250 -15.52 6.29 14.03
N CYS A 251 -16.45 6.56 14.94
CA CYS A 251 -17.04 5.64 15.90
C CYS A 251 -18.43 6.14 16.33
N ASP A 252 -19.33 5.22 16.70
CA ASP A 252 -20.60 5.56 17.36
C ASP A 252 -20.80 4.74 18.65
N THR A 253 -21.47 5.32 19.63
CA THR A 253 -21.77 4.64 20.91
C THR A 253 -23.21 4.15 20.97
N SER A 254 -23.45 3.04 21.67
CA SER A 254 -24.80 2.67 22.10
C SER A 254 -25.23 3.47 23.32
N ASP A 255 -26.54 3.55 23.56
CA ASP A 255 -27.06 3.97 24.87
C ASP A 255 -26.64 2.95 25.95
N PRO A 256 -26.69 3.30 27.26
CA PRO A 256 -26.52 2.33 28.32
C PRO A 256 -27.64 1.28 28.30
N LEU A 257 -27.27 0.01 28.19
CA LEU A 257 -28.20 -1.11 28.04
C LEU A 257 -28.21 -2.02 29.27
N THR A 258 -29.34 -2.66 29.50
CA THR A 258 -29.47 -3.78 30.44
C THR A 258 -29.91 -5.03 29.68
N PHE A 259 -29.10 -6.08 29.71
CA PHE A 259 -29.48 -7.39 29.18
C PHE A 259 -30.01 -8.22 30.35
N ARG A 260 -31.24 -8.72 30.20
CA ARG A 260 -31.95 -9.43 31.27
C ARG A 260 -32.56 -10.72 30.78
N PHE A 261 -32.31 -11.79 31.51
CA PHE A 261 -33.08 -13.02 31.51
C PHE A 261 -33.78 -13.16 32.86
N HIS A 262 -35.09 -13.39 32.83
CA HIS A 262 -35.93 -13.46 34.02
C HIS A 262 -36.91 -14.62 33.90
N ALA A 263 -36.77 -15.61 34.78
CA ALA A 263 -37.67 -16.75 34.87
C ALA A 263 -38.44 -16.72 36.18
N THR A 264 -39.76 -16.77 36.12
CA THR A 264 -40.64 -16.75 37.29
C THR A 264 -41.70 -17.86 37.24
N ARG A 265 -42.14 -18.33 38.41
CA ARG A 265 -43.29 -19.23 38.56
C ARG A 265 -44.16 -18.81 39.75
N GLY A 266 -45.44 -19.16 39.73
CA GLY A 266 -46.39 -18.72 40.75
C GLY A 266 -46.14 -19.30 42.16
N THR A 267 -45.70 -20.56 42.26
CA THR A 267 -45.39 -21.24 43.53
C THR A 267 -44.19 -22.18 43.34
N SER A 268 -43.52 -22.59 44.42
CA SER A 268 -42.38 -23.52 44.37
C SER A 268 -42.75 -24.93 43.89
N GLU A 269 -44.03 -25.28 43.90
CA GLU A 269 -44.57 -26.55 43.40
C GLU A 269 -45.00 -26.48 41.93
N SER A 270 -45.20 -25.27 41.39
CA SER A 270 -45.59 -25.07 40.00
C SER A 270 -44.48 -25.54 39.05
N LYS A 271 -44.88 -26.28 38.02
CA LYS A 271 -44.01 -26.65 36.89
C LYS A 271 -44.01 -25.62 35.77
N ASP A 272 -44.98 -24.71 35.78
CA ASP A 272 -45.15 -23.70 34.75
C ASP A 272 -44.31 -22.47 35.08
N TRP A 273 -43.19 -22.33 34.36
CA TRP A 273 -42.35 -21.13 34.37
C TRP A 273 -42.72 -20.20 33.22
N LYS A 274 -42.72 -18.90 33.50
CA LYS A 274 -42.61 -17.84 32.50
C LYS A 274 -41.13 -17.46 32.39
N VAL A 275 -40.55 -17.62 31.20
CA VAL A 275 -39.15 -17.31 30.91
C VAL A 275 -39.10 -16.13 29.95
N SER A 276 -38.47 -15.04 30.36
CA SER A 276 -38.43 -13.78 29.61
C SER A 276 -36.99 -13.41 29.30
N PHE A 277 -36.70 -13.02 28.06
CA PHE A 277 -35.43 -12.42 27.66
C PHE A 277 -35.70 -10.99 27.18
N SER A 278 -34.91 -10.01 27.60
CA SER A 278 -35.11 -8.62 27.21
C SER A 278 -33.81 -7.81 27.19
N ILE A 279 -33.76 -6.80 26.33
CA ILE A 279 -32.78 -5.73 26.31
C ILE A 279 -33.52 -4.43 26.63
N LEU A 280 -33.08 -3.71 27.66
CA LEU A 280 -33.64 -2.44 28.09
C LEU A 280 -32.65 -1.34 27.76
N ASN A 281 -33.16 -0.22 27.26
CA ASN A 281 -32.41 1.02 27.11
C ASN A 281 -32.60 1.85 28.39
N GLN A 282 -31.53 2.10 29.12
CA GLN A 282 -31.58 2.78 30.41
C GLN A 282 -31.79 4.29 30.27
N LYS A 283 -31.23 4.91 29.23
CA LYS A 283 -31.40 6.34 28.94
C LYS A 283 -32.87 6.67 28.66
N LEU A 284 -33.53 5.87 27.85
CA LEU A 284 -34.94 6.07 27.45
C LEU A 284 -35.95 5.37 28.39
N GLY A 285 -35.50 4.42 29.21
CA GLY A 285 -36.38 3.61 30.06
C GLY A 285 -37.30 2.64 29.28
N THR A 286 -36.93 2.29 28.04
CA THR A 286 -37.76 1.49 27.12
C THR A 286 -37.19 0.10 26.85
N THR A 287 -38.04 -0.87 26.49
CA THR A 287 -37.59 -2.19 26.02
C THR A 287 -37.23 -2.15 24.53
N VAL A 288 -35.95 -2.39 24.23
CA VAL A 288 -35.41 -2.42 22.86
C VAL A 288 -35.87 -3.67 22.11
N ALA A 289 -35.68 -4.83 22.75
CA ALA A 289 -36.06 -6.13 22.24
C ALA A 289 -36.42 -7.07 23.40
N GLY A 290 -37.30 -8.05 23.16
CA GLY A 290 -37.59 -9.07 24.17
C GLY A 290 -38.60 -10.11 23.72
N HIS A 291 -38.63 -11.25 24.42
CA HIS A 291 -39.56 -12.33 24.16
C HIS A 291 -39.90 -13.13 25.42
N ASP A 292 -41.18 -13.50 25.55
CA ASP A 292 -41.72 -14.27 26.67
C ASP A 292 -42.11 -15.69 26.24
N PHE A 293 -41.55 -16.70 26.89
CA PHE A 293 -41.95 -18.09 26.78
C PHE A 293 -42.81 -18.49 27.98
N ILE A 294 -44.05 -18.92 27.73
CA ILE A 294 -45.01 -19.33 28.78
C ILE A 294 -45.17 -20.86 28.78
N GLY A 295 -45.26 -21.45 29.97
CA GLY A 295 -45.42 -22.90 30.16
C GLY A 295 -44.12 -23.65 29.95
N CYS A 296 -43.02 -23.10 30.46
CA CYS A 296 -41.70 -23.71 30.40
C CYS A 296 -41.45 -24.58 31.64
N GLU A 297 -40.65 -25.63 31.47
CA GLU A 297 -40.20 -26.50 32.55
C GLU A 297 -38.71 -26.27 32.82
N ALA A 298 -38.32 -26.15 34.09
CA ALA A 298 -36.92 -26.10 34.50
C ALA A 298 -36.32 -27.51 34.49
N VAL A 299 -35.06 -27.66 34.06
CA VAL A 299 -34.35 -28.94 34.15
C VAL A 299 -34.06 -29.29 35.63
N PRO A 300 -33.83 -30.57 35.97
CA PRO A 300 -33.69 -31.01 37.37
C PRO A 300 -32.66 -30.23 38.18
N SER A 301 -31.51 -29.89 37.59
CA SER A 301 -30.43 -29.14 38.27
C SER A 301 -30.84 -27.72 38.68
N LEU A 302 -31.85 -27.13 38.03
CA LEU A 302 -32.41 -25.84 38.43
C LEU A 302 -33.47 -26.00 39.53
N ILE A 303 -34.19 -27.12 39.58
CA ILE A 303 -35.24 -27.35 40.57
C ILE A 303 -34.65 -27.62 41.95
N ASP A 304 -33.56 -28.39 42.01
CA ASP A 304 -32.88 -28.75 43.26
C ASP A 304 -31.79 -27.76 43.68
N GLY A 305 -31.54 -26.72 42.88
CA GLY A 305 -30.53 -25.69 43.15
C GLY A 305 -29.07 -26.17 43.00
N SER A 306 -28.84 -27.32 42.35
CA SER A 306 -27.49 -27.87 42.13
C SER A 306 -26.78 -27.33 40.88
N ALA A 307 -27.44 -26.48 40.09
CA ALA A 307 -26.86 -25.89 38.88
C ALA A 307 -25.64 -25.01 39.21
N ILE A 308 -24.50 -25.35 38.62
CA ILE A 308 -23.29 -24.56 38.61
C ILE A 308 -23.17 -23.92 37.24
N TRP A 309 -23.22 -22.60 37.20
CA TRP A 309 -23.06 -21.81 35.98
C TRP A 309 -21.59 -21.44 35.78
N GLY A 310 -21.15 -21.42 34.53
CA GLY A 310 -19.75 -21.13 34.20
C GLY A 310 -19.48 -21.17 32.71
N ILE A 311 -18.21 -21.21 32.32
CA ILE A 311 -17.77 -21.37 30.93
C ILE A 311 -16.62 -22.38 30.88
N GLY A 312 -16.71 -23.39 30.01
CA GLY A 312 -15.55 -24.26 29.70
C GLY A 312 -14.98 -25.09 30.87
N GLY A 313 -15.66 -25.12 32.02
CA GLY A 313 -15.20 -25.75 33.25
C GLY A 313 -14.97 -24.78 34.41
N ASP A 314 -14.92 -23.47 34.15
CA ASP A 314 -14.68 -22.43 35.16
C ASP A 314 -16.03 -21.93 35.73
N PRO A 315 -16.32 -22.21 37.02
CA PRO A 315 -17.58 -21.80 37.64
C PRO A 315 -17.60 -20.30 37.97
N GLY A 316 -18.79 -19.71 37.97
CA GLY A 316 -19.02 -18.34 38.45
C GLY A 316 -18.85 -17.24 37.40
N ILE A 317 -18.47 -17.58 36.16
CA ILE A 317 -18.25 -16.63 35.07
C ILE A 317 -19.22 -16.87 33.91
N SER A 318 -19.64 -15.79 33.24
CA SER A 318 -20.27 -15.84 31.91
C SER A 318 -19.35 -15.23 30.85
N LYS A 319 -19.66 -15.42 29.57
CA LYS A 319 -18.82 -14.91 28.48
C LYS A 319 -19.65 -14.13 27.47
N ILE A 320 -19.14 -12.95 27.07
CA ILE A 320 -19.61 -12.20 25.92
C ILE A 320 -18.57 -12.33 24.81
N ASP A 321 -18.98 -12.81 23.63
CA ASP A 321 -18.18 -12.71 22.41
C ASP A 321 -18.75 -11.58 21.54
N PHE A 322 -17.90 -10.77 20.92
CA PHE A 322 -18.30 -9.71 20.00
C PHE A 322 -17.42 -9.69 18.75
N SER A 323 -17.84 -8.91 17.75
CA SER A 323 -17.11 -8.82 16.48
C SER A 323 -16.07 -7.72 16.52
N GLN A 324 -15.06 -7.83 15.65
CA GLN A 324 -14.04 -6.80 15.46
C GLN A 324 -14.68 -5.45 15.10
N GLY A 325 -14.13 -4.36 15.64
CA GLY A 325 -14.68 -3.00 15.54
C GLY A 325 -15.71 -2.69 16.63
N LEU A 326 -16.09 -3.67 17.48
CA LEU A 326 -16.87 -3.40 18.68
C LEU A 326 -15.96 -3.40 19.90
N GLN A 327 -16.07 -2.34 20.70
CA GLN A 327 -15.54 -2.30 22.06
C GLN A 327 -16.72 -2.34 23.04
N LEU A 328 -16.48 -2.89 24.21
CA LEU A 328 -17.50 -3.10 25.24
C LEU A 328 -17.01 -2.52 26.54
N TYR A 329 -17.85 -1.71 27.15
CA TYR A 329 -17.59 -1.05 28.42
C TYR A 329 -18.75 -1.28 29.37
N ARG A 330 -18.42 -1.56 30.62
CA ARG A 330 -19.34 -1.62 31.74
C ARG A 330 -18.89 -0.64 32.80
N SER A 331 -19.43 0.56 32.77
CA SER A 331 -19.11 1.63 33.72
C SER A 331 -20.39 2.35 34.13
N SER A 332 -20.42 2.82 35.38
CA SER A 332 -21.48 3.68 35.89
C SER A 332 -21.39 5.09 35.29
N THR A 333 -20.21 5.43 34.77
CA THR A 333 -19.99 6.61 33.92
C THR A 333 -20.29 6.23 32.47
N PRO A 334 -21.20 6.94 31.80
CA PRO A 334 -21.47 6.71 30.40
C PRO A 334 -20.20 6.85 29.55
N VAL A 335 -20.05 5.96 28.57
CA VAL A 335 -18.84 5.80 27.76
C VAL A 335 -18.44 7.08 27.03
N GLU A 336 -19.43 7.88 26.61
CA GLU A 336 -19.21 9.19 26.00
C GLU A 336 -18.53 10.22 26.93
N ARG A 337 -18.47 9.95 28.24
CA ARG A 337 -17.77 10.79 29.23
C ARG A 337 -16.44 10.19 29.69
N LEU A 338 -16.05 9.04 29.14
CA LEU A 338 -14.73 8.46 29.36
C LEU A 338 -13.69 9.20 28.53
N ASN A 339 -12.45 9.21 29.03
CA ASN A 339 -11.38 9.96 28.41
C ASN A 339 -11.09 9.39 27.02
N GLY A 340 -10.91 10.27 26.03
CA GLY A 340 -10.65 9.88 24.64
C GLY A 340 -11.86 9.38 23.85
N LEU A 341 -13.07 9.27 24.42
CA LEU A 341 -14.25 8.70 23.74
C LEU A 341 -15.42 9.68 23.54
N SER A 342 -15.27 10.93 23.97
CA SER A 342 -16.31 11.96 23.82
C SER A 342 -16.63 12.30 22.36
N HIS A 343 -15.70 12.03 21.45
CA HIS A 343 -15.88 12.22 20.01
C HIS A 343 -16.76 11.14 19.34
N CYS A 344 -17.08 10.04 20.05
CA CYS A 344 -17.98 9.00 19.56
C CYS A 344 -19.46 9.24 19.93
N SER A 345 -19.75 10.32 20.66
CA SER A 345 -21.12 10.69 21.06
C SER A 345 -21.78 11.50 19.96
N ASP A 346 -23.00 11.12 19.62
CA ASP A 346 -23.89 11.81 18.68
C ASP A 346 -25.32 11.64 19.21
N ALA A 347 -25.83 12.67 19.90
CA ALA A 347 -27.03 12.59 20.71
C ALA A 347 -28.33 12.58 19.89
N ASP A 348 -28.31 13.08 18.65
CA ASP A 348 -29.47 13.08 17.75
C ASP A 348 -29.33 12.18 16.51
N ASN A 349 -28.15 11.57 16.32
CA ASN A 349 -27.81 10.60 15.29
C ASN A 349 -27.76 11.20 13.88
N ASP A 350 -27.19 12.40 13.73
CA ASP A 350 -27.02 13.07 12.45
C ASP A 350 -25.61 12.97 11.85
N GLY A 351 -24.66 12.43 12.62
CA GLY A 351 -23.29 12.16 12.23
C GLY A 351 -22.28 13.23 12.64
N MET A 352 -22.71 14.35 13.20
CA MET A 352 -21.82 15.26 13.91
C MET A 352 -21.62 14.75 15.34
N ASN A 353 -20.40 14.86 15.86
CA ASN A 353 -20.18 14.50 17.25
C ASN A 353 -20.57 15.66 18.19
N ASP A 354 -21.18 15.32 19.31
CA ASP A 354 -21.61 16.24 20.37
C ASP A 354 -20.51 17.24 20.80
N SER A 355 -19.25 16.80 20.75
CA SER A 355 -18.11 17.62 21.17
C SER A 355 -17.88 18.75 20.18
N PHE A 356 -17.85 18.44 18.89
CA PHE A 356 -17.75 19.39 17.79
C PHE A 356 -18.92 20.37 17.84
N GLU A 357 -20.14 19.86 17.94
CA GLU A 357 -21.33 20.70 17.99
C GLU A 357 -21.30 21.69 19.16
N ARG A 358 -20.89 21.24 20.35
CA ARG A 358 -20.74 22.14 21.52
C ARG A 358 -19.63 23.18 21.36
N ILE A 359 -18.52 22.82 20.70
CA ILE A 359 -17.40 23.74 20.45
C ILE A 359 -17.82 24.85 19.49
N HIS A 360 -18.54 24.50 18.42
CA HIS A 360 -18.95 25.45 17.39
C HIS A 360 -20.32 26.11 17.66
N GLY A 361 -21.10 25.59 18.61
CA GLY A 361 -22.40 26.16 18.99
C GLY A 361 -23.58 25.66 18.15
N LEU A 362 -23.41 24.51 17.50
CA LEU A 362 -24.48 23.71 16.91
C LEU A 362 -25.30 23.02 18.01
N ALA A 363 -26.36 22.30 17.65
CA ALA A 363 -27.35 21.79 18.58
C ALA A 363 -27.33 20.25 18.66
N PRO A 364 -26.68 19.66 19.70
CA PRO A 364 -26.53 18.20 19.87
C PRO A 364 -27.82 17.36 19.97
N ASP A 365 -28.98 17.99 19.91
CA ASP A 365 -30.29 17.34 20.00
C ASP A 365 -31.20 17.65 18.79
N ASN A 366 -30.67 18.26 17.74
CA ASN A 366 -31.38 18.67 16.54
C ASN A 366 -30.69 18.18 15.23
N PRO A 367 -31.12 17.03 14.67
CA PRO A 367 -30.39 16.34 13.60
C PRO A 367 -30.49 17.01 12.21
N SER A 368 -31.01 18.23 12.15
CA SER A 368 -31.23 18.98 10.92
C SER A 368 -30.17 20.04 10.69
N ASP A 369 -29.36 20.38 11.69
CA ASP A 369 -28.25 21.32 11.55
C ASP A 369 -27.01 20.66 10.92
N ALA A 370 -26.84 19.34 10.98
CA ALA A 370 -25.85 18.65 10.14
C ALA A 370 -25.99 18.95 8.65
N LEU A 371 -27.21 19.21 8.18
CA LEU A 371 -27.52 19.45 6.77
C LEU A 371 -27.53 20.94 6.39
N THR A 372 -27.29 21.84 7.34
CA THR A 372 -27.16 23.27 7.04
C THR A 372 -25.74 23.60 6.59
N ASP A 373 -25.62 24.71 5.87
CA ASP A 373 -24.39 25.32 5.37
C ASP A 373 -24.42 26.75 5.95
N ASP A 374 -23.93 26.87 7.19
CA ASP A 374 -24.19 28.05 8.04
C ASP A 374 -23.34 29.26 7.64
N ASP A 375 -22.20 29.06 6.98
CA ASP A 375 -21.34 30.11 6.43
C ASP A 375 -21.50 30.33 4.91
N THR A 376 -22.26 29.47 4.24
CA THR A 376 -22.62 29.54 2.81
C THR A 376 -21.46 29.33 1.84
N ASP A 377 -20.45 28.57 2.26
CA ASP A 377 -19.28 28.23 1.43
C ASP A 377 -19.54 27.02 0.50
N GLY A 378 -20.57 26.23 0.79
CA GLY A 378 -20.98 25.05 0.02
C GLY A 378 -20.68 23.69 0.67
N LEU A 379 -20.07 23.65 1.86
CA LEU A 379 -20.00 22.48 2.72
C LEU A 379 -21.17 22.47 3.70
N SER A 380 -21.59 21.27 4.12
CA SER A 380 -22.53 21.12 5.22
C SER A 380 -21.79 21.07 6.54
N ASN A 381 -22.44 21.49 7.63
CA ASN A 381 -21.89 21.41 8.99
C ASN A 381 -21.38 20.00 9.33
N LEU A 382 -22.02 18.95 8.77
CA LEU A 382 -21.54 17.56 8.87
C LEU A 382 -20.18 17.36 8.19
N LEU A 383 -20.01 17.82 6.94
CA LEU A 383 -18.73 17.70 6.24
C LEU A 383 -17.63 18.50 6.93
N GLU A 384 -17.96 19.68 7.43
CA GLU A 384 -17.02 20.50 8.21
C GLU A 384 -16.59 19.79 9.50
N SER A 385 -17.52 19.10 10.17
CA SER A 385 -17.19 18.27 11.34
C SER A 385 -16.23 17.12 11.01
N ILE A 386 -16.31 16.56 9.79
CA ILE A 386 -15.41 15.50 9.31
C ILE A 386 -14.05 16.09 8.93
N LEU A 387 -14.03 17.27 8.32
CA LEU A 387 -12.81 17.98 7.90
C LEU A 387 -12.11 18.69 9.07
N GLY A 388 -12.80 18.86 10.20
CA GLY A 388 -12.31 19.62 11.34
C GLY A 388 -12.34 21.14 11.14
N THR A 389 -13.06 21.62 10.12
CA THR A 389 -13.19 23.04 9.79
C THR A 389 -14.28 23.72 10.61
N ASN A 390 -14.42 25.04 10.50
CA ASN A 390 -15.31 25.83 11.33
C ASN A 390 -16.63 26.19 10.60
N PRO A 391 -17.80 25.68 11.05
CA PRO A 391 -19.13 25.88 10.42
C PRO A 391 -19.66 27.30 10.27
N PHE A 392 -18.90 28.28 10.74
CA PHE A 392 -19.26 29.69 10.70
C PHE A 392 -18.19 30.53 9.99
N GLN A 393 -17.21 29.90 9.35
CA GLN A 393 -16.11 30.55 8.66
C GLN A 393 -15.80 29.83 7.35
N ALA A 394 -16.21 30.46 6.25
CA ALA A 394 -16.01 29.91 4.91
C ALA A 394 -14.54 29.62 4.57
N ASP A 395 -13.58 30.19 5.29
CA ASP A 395 -12.14 30.03 5.13
C ASP A 395 -11.56 29.88 6.54
N SER A 396 -11.37 28.63 6.97
CA SER A 396 -11.05 28.27 8.35
C SER A 396 -9.61 28.65 8.73
N ASP A 397 -8.67 28.58 7.79
CA ASP A 397 -7.26 28.88 8.03
C ASP A 397 -6.83 30.31 7.59
N ASN A 398 -7.73 31.04 6.94
CA ASN A 398 -7.60 32.41 6.48
C ASN A 398 -6.52 32.60 5.38
N ASP A 399 -6.35 31.62 4.51
CA ASP A 399 -5.40 31.68 3.39
C ASP A 399 -5.98 32.31 2.11
N GLY A 400 -7.31 32.51 2.07
CA GLY A 400 -8.05 33.12 0.96
C GLY A 400 -8.84 32.14 0.09
N PHE A 401 -8.70 30.83 0.30
CA PHE A 401 -9.56 29.80 -0.29
C PHE A 401 -10.64 29.39 0.69
N SER A 402 -11.82 29.01 0.18
CA SER A 402 -12.85 28.46 1.06
C SER A 402 -12.62 26.99 1.35
N ASP A 403 -13.09 26.51 2.50
CA ASP A 403 -12.96 25.11 2.90
C ASP A 403 -13.54 24.16 1.83
N SER A 404 -14.65 24.57 1.21
CA SER A 404 -15.27 23.87 0.07
C SER A 404 -14.40 23.83 -1.19
N GLN A 405 -13.64 24.89 -1.48
CA GLN A 405 -12.75 24.98 -2.64
C GLN A 405 -11.53 24.08 -2.44
N GLU A 406 -10.97 24.08 -1.25
CA GLU A 406 -9.83 23.27 -0.87
C GLU A 406 -10.18 21.78 -0.87
N THR A 407 -11.29 21.43 -0.23
CA THR A 407 -11.81 20.06 -0.23
C THR A 407 -12.08 19.57 -1.65
N ALA A 408 -12.68 20.41 -2.51
CA ALA A 408 -12.92 20.05 -3.90
C ALA A 408 -11.63 19.84 -4.72
N GLN A 409 -10.52 20.45 -4.27
CA GLN A 409 -9.18 20.32 -4.82
C GLN A 409 -8.28 19.39 -4.01
N PHE A 410 -8.79 18.65 -3.03
CA PHE A 410 -8.02 17.70 -2.21
C PHE A 410 -6.84 18.33 -1.44
N THR A 411 -6.94 19.62 -1.10
CA THR A 411 -6.02 20.26 -0.15
C THR A 411 -6.60 20.26 1.26
N ASP A 412 -5.81 20.69 2.23
CA ASP A 412 -6.16 20.63 3.65
C ASP A 412 -6.68 22.00 4.11
N PRO A 413 -7.99 22.14 4.36
CA PRO A 413 -8.62 23.43 4.68
C PRO A 413 -8.29 23.99 6.06
N ASN A 414 -7.45 23.31 6.84
CA ASN A 414 -7.00 23.76 8.14
C ASN A 414 -5.53 24.18 8.14
N SER A 415 -4.92 24.32 6.97
CA SER A 415 -3.49 24.53 6.80
C SER A 415 -3.22 25.55 5.71
N ALA A 416 -2.94 26.79 6.11
CA ALA A 416 -2.70 27.91 5.18
C ALA A 416 -1.48 27.74 4.24
N ASP A 417 -0.70 26.67 4.43
CA ASP A 417 0.38 26.26 3.52
C ASP A 417 -0.11 25.30 2.41
N SER A 418 -1.38 24.86 2.45
CA SER A 418 -2.01 23.82 1.63
C SER A 418 -2.87 24.42 0.51
N ILE A 419 -2.26 25.22 -0.35
CA ILE A 419 -3.01 26.02 -1.32
C ILE A 419 -3.45 25.19 -2.54
N PRO A 420 -4.73 25.26 -2.98
CA PRO A 420 -5.21 24.65 -4.21
C PRO A 420 -4.39 25.06 -5.45
N PRO A 421 -4.01 24.12 -6.33
CA PRO A 421 -3.48 24.49 -7.63
C PRO A 421 -4.56 25.17 -8.45
N VAL A 422 -4.23 26.34 -9.00
CA VAL A 422 -5.14 27.06 -9.89
C VAL A 422 -4.56 27.15 -11.30
N TYR A 423 -5.33 26.72 -12.30
CA TYR A 423 -4.87 26.73 -13.69
C TYR A 423 -4.74 28.16 -14.23
N GLN A 424 -3.65 28.41 -14.95
CA GLN A 424 -3.44 29.69 -15.63
C GLN A 424 -4.20 29.74 -16.96
N GLN A 425 -4.77 30.91 -17.30
CA GLN A 425 -5.65 31.06 -18.47
C GLN A 425 -4.98 30.75 -19.82
N GLU A 426 -3.66 30.90 -19.95
CA GLU A 426 -2.95 30.79 -21.22
C GLU A 426 -3.02 29.40 -21.88
N ASN A 427 -3.28 28.35 -21.11
CA ASN A 427 -3.36 26.97 -21.60
C ASN A 427 -4.82 26.49 -21.83
N ILE A 428 -5.81 27.30 -21.48
CA ILE A 428 -7.24 26.93 -21.57
C ILE A 428 -7.70 26.98 -23.04
N GLY A 429 -8.32 25.88 -23.52
CA GLY A 429 -8.84 25.77 -24.88
C GLY A 429 -7.79 25.47 -25.95
N HIS A 430 -6.58 25.09 -25.55
CA HIS A 430 -5.47 24.74 -26.42
C HIS A 430 -4.95 23.35 -26.09
N SER A 431 -4.64 22.56 -27.12
CA SER A 431 -4.10 21.19 -26.98
C SER A 431 -2.65 21.04 -27.40
N ASP A 432 -2.03 22.11 -27.93
CA ASP A 432 -0.61 22.20 -28.31
C ASP A 432 0.12 23.03 -27.24
N LEU A 433 0.42 22.41 -26.08
CA LEU A 433 0.99 23.13 -24.93
C LEU A 433 2.50 23.32 -25.06
N ASN A 434 3.17 22.56 -25.94
CA ASN A 434 4.59 22.74 -26.24
C ASN A 434 4.85 23.69 -27.45
N ASN A 435 3.79 24.26 -28.02
CA ASN A 435 3.82 25.24 -29.11
C ASN A 435 4.57 24.77 -30.38
N ASN A 436 4.60 23.46 -30.65
CA ASN A 436 5.29 22.91 -31.83
C ASN A 436 4.38 22.90 -33.09
N GLY A 437 3.09 23.20 -32.93
CA GLY A 437 2.09 23.23 -33.98
C GLY A 437 1.34 21.91 -34.21
N MET A 438 1.48 20.94 -33.32
CA MET A 438 0.81 19.65 -33.29
C MET A 438 0.11 19.47 -31.93
N SER A 439 -1.04 18.80 -31.91
CA SER A 439 -1.76 18.52 -30.67
C SER A 439 -0.98 17.54 -29.81
N ASP A 440 -0.89 17.80 -28.51
CA ASP A 440 -0.21 16.96 -27.54
C ASP A 440 -0.85 15.57 -27.43
N LEU A 441 -2.17 15.50 -27.58
CA LEU A 441 -2.91 14.24 -27.62
C LEU A 441 -2.65 13.48 -28.92
N TRP A 442 -2.45 14.19 -30.04
CA TRP A 442 -2.06 13.55 -31.29
C TRP A 442 -0.66 12.95 -31.21
N GLU A 443 0.28 13.69 -30.63
CA GLU A 443 1.61 13.17 -30.35
C GLU A 443 1.58 12.02 -29.34
N ALA A 444 0.68 12.06 -28.35
CA ALA A 444 0.52 10.97 -27.42
C ALA A 444 0.03 9.68 -28.10
N ARG A 445 -0.80 9.83 -29.14
CA ARG A 445 -1.33 8.70 -29.89
C ARG A 445 -0.35 8.13 -30.90
N PHE A 446 0.43 8.98 -31.57
CA PHE A 446 1.23 8.60 -32.73
C PHE A 446 2.68 9.08 -32.69
N GLY A 447 3.00 10.18 -32.02
CA GLY A 447 4.28 10.85 -32.20
C GLY A 447 5.38 10.54 -31.17
N SER A 448 5.05 9.87 -30.05
CA SER A 448 5.97 9.59 -28.95
C SER A 448 6.89 10.79 -28.59
N GLY A 449 6.36 12.01 -28.72
CA GLY A 449 7.05 13.29 -28.43
C GLY A 449 8.21 13.70 -29.36
N ASN A 450 8.56 12.92 -30.39
CA ASN A 450 9.78 13.14 -31.18
C ASN A 450 9.56 13.43 -32.68
N LEU A 451 8.31 13.42 -33.14
CA LEU A 451 8.01 13.74 -34.54
C LEU A 451 8.32 15.19 -34.86
N LYS A 452 9.01 15.41 -35.97
CA LYS A 452 9.27 16.78 -36.43
C LYS A 452 8.09 17.27 -37.26
N PRO A 453 7.56 18.48 -37.00
CA PRO A 453 6.36 18.97 -37.67
C PRO A 453 6.41 19.00 -39.21
N ASN A 454 7.60 19.17 -39.81
CA ASN A 454 7.75 19.31 -41.26
C ASN A 454 8.28 18.05 -41.95
N ASP A 455 8.55 16.98 -41.20
CA ASP A 455 8.96 15.70 -41.77
C ASP A 455 7.70 14.95 -42.25
N ASP A 456 7.88 14.04 -43.20
CA ASP A 456 6.86 13.16 -43.81
C ASP A 456 7.37 11.74 -43.61
N GLU A 457 6.86 11.07 -42.56
CA GLU A 457 7.45 9.82 -42.05
C GLU A 457 7.12 8.61 -42.93
N ASP A 458 5.95 8.59 -43.56
CA ASP A 458 5.51 7.49 -44.43
C ASP A 458 5.65 7.77 -45.94
N GLY A 459 6.00 9.00 -46.32
CA GLY A 459 6.26 9.42 -47.68
C GLY A 459 5.00 9.60 -48.53
N ASP A 460 3.84 9.80 -47.91
CA ASP A 460 2.58 10.00 -48.60
C ASP A 460 2.39 11.43 -49.18
N GLY A 461 3.29 12.35 -48.80
CA GLY A 461 3.30 13.74 -49.21
C GLY A 461 2.61 14.72 -48.25
N LEU A 462 2.15 14.27 -47.09
CA LEU A 462 1.68 15.10 -45.98
C LEU A 462 2.79 15.21 -44.92
N THR A 463 2.98 16.42 -44.39
CA THR A 463 3.86 16.61 -43.23
C THR A 463 3.17 16.16 -41.95
N ASN A 464 3.92 15.74 -40.93
CA ASN A 464 3.38 15.40 -39.60
C ASN A 464 2.44 16.48 -39.04
N LYS A 465 2.74 17.77 -39.30
CA LYS A 465 1.88 18.89 -38.91
C LYS A 465 0.56 18.95 -39.66
N GLU A 466 0.55 18.60 -40.94
CA GLU A 466 -0.67 18.51 -41.73
C GLU A 466 -1.50 17.32 -41.28
N GLU A 467 -0.86 16.20 -40.97
CA GLU A 467 -1.51 15.00 -40.44
C GLU A 467 -2.10 15.21 -39.05
N ALA A 468 -1.38 15.88 -38.15
CA ALA A 468 -1.88 16.25 -36.83
C ALA A 468 -3.18 17.07 -36.92
N LYS A 469 -3.22 18.04 -37.84
CA LYS A 469 -4.45 18.83 -38.10
C LYS A 469 -5.59 17.99 -38.67
N MET A 470 -5.28 16.94 -39.43
CA MET A 470 -6.27 16.05 -40.01
C MET A 470 -6.68 14.91 -39.07
N GLY A 471 -5.88 14.62 -38.03
CA GLY A 471 -6.04 13.47 -37.14
C GLY A 471 -5.68 12.14 -37.78
N THR A 472 -4.80 12.15 -38.79
CA THR A 472 -4.33 10.95 -39.53
C THR A 472 -3.09 10.33 -38.87
N ASN A 473 -2.74 9.10 -39.29
CA ASN A 473 -1.61 8.35 -38.74
C ASN A 473 -0.34 8.58 -39.59
N PRO A 474 0.74 9.15 -39.02
CA PRO A 474 1.95 9.53 -39.76
C PRO A 474 2.82 8.35 -40.21
N PHE A 475 2.50 7.14 -39.78
CA PHE A 475 3.25 5.94 -40.14
C PHE A 475 2.47 4.99 -41.06
N ASP A 476 1.30 5.41 -41.56
CA ASP A 476 0.49 4.62 -42.48
C ASP A 476 0.16 5.43 -43.74
N PRO A 477 0.82 5.15 -44.88
CA PRO A 477 0.65 5.94 -46.10
C PRO A 477 -0.74 5.75 -46.75
N LYS A 478 -1.59 4.91 -46.15
CA LYS A 478 -3.01 4.76 -46.51
C LYS A 478 -3.93 5.60 -45.63
N SER A 479 -3.45 6.12 -44.51
CA SER A 479 -4.16 7.03 -43.62
C SER A 479 -4.19 8.46 -44.16
N ASN A 480 -4.10 8.65 -45.48
CA ASN A 480 -3.90 9.96 -46.07
C ASN A 480 -5.20 10.65 -46.48
N PHE A 481 -5.20 11.99 -46.44
CA PHE A 481 -6.36 12.77 -46.89
C PHE A 481 -6.28 13.08 -48.39
N ARG A 482 -6.52 12.08 -49.23
CA ARG A 482 -6.47 12.24 -50.69
C ARG A 482 -7.82 12.64 -51.29
N VAL A 483 -7.86 13.79 -51.97
CA VAL A 483 -9.01 14.19 -52.79
C VAL A 483 -8.84 13.67 -54.22
N ILE A 484 -9.79 12.85 -54.67
CA ILE A 484 -9.83 12.27 -56.02
C ILE A 484 -10.95 12.96 -56.80
N ALA A 485 -10.61 13.47 -57.98
CA ALA A 485 -11.57 14.04 -58.92
C ALA A 485 -11.56 13.24 -60.22
N GLU A 486 -12.72 12.71 -60.62
CA GLU A 486 -12.87 11.83 -61.78
C GLU A 486 -14.10 12.18 -62.61
N ASN A 487 -14.15 11.72 -63.87
CA ASN A 487 -15.30 11.93 -64.72
C ASN A 487 -16.51 11.14 -64.19
N SER A 488 -17.65 11.82 -64.03
CA SER A 488 -18.90 11.17 -63.67
C SER A 488 -19.50 10.44 -64.88
N GLU A 489 -20.26 9.37 -64.64
CA GLU A 489 -21.08 8.71 -65.68
C GLU A 489 -22.21 9.64 -66.19
N MET A 490 -22.57 10.65 -65.40
CA MET A 490 -23.48 11.71 -65.82
C MET A 490 -22.74 12.68 -66.76
N ALA A 491 -23.40 13.03 -67.87
CA ALA A 491 -22.84 13.98 -68.83
C ALA A 491 -22.67 15.36 -68.21
N ASN A 492 -21.52 16.01 -68.46
CA ASN A 492 -21.16 17.32 -67.91
C ASN A 492 -21.17 17.34 -66.37
N SER A 493 -20.54 16.36 -65.73
CA SER A 493 -20.31 16.40 -64.28
C SER A 493 -19.00 15.75 -63.88
N ILE A 494 -18.48 16.18 -62.73
CA ILE A 494 -17.29 15.64 -62.09
C ILE A 494 -17.69 14.97 -60.79
N ASN A 495 -17.11 13.80 -60.51
CA ASN A 495 -17.22 13.15 -59.22
C ASN A 495 -16.02 13.55 -58.36
N ILE A 496 -16.28 13.97 -57.13
CA ILE A 496 -15.26 14.26 -56.12
C ILE A 496 -15.41 13.26 -54.99
N ARG A 497 -14.35 12.50 -54.73
CA ARG A 497 -14.25 11.52 -53.66
C ARG A 497 -13.11 11.86 -52.71
N PHE A 498 -13.31 11.66 -51.41
CA PHE A 498 -12.26 11.83 -50.40
C PHE A 498 -12.59 11.03 -49.12
N PRO A 499 -11.58 10.64 -48.34
CA PRO A 499 -11.78 9.88 -47.11
C PRO A 499 -12.69 10.59 -46.11
N ARG A 500 -13.57 9.81 -45.49
CA ARG A 500 -14.32 10.25 -44.32
C ARG A 500 -13.42 10.19 -43.10
N LEU A 501 -13.26 11.31 -42.41
CA LEU A 501 -12.56 11.39 -41.13
C LEU A 501 -13.62 11.48 -40.02
N PRO A 502 -13.88 10.40 -39.26
CA PRO A 502 -14.77 10.45 -38.11
C PRO A 502 -14.30 11.54 -37.13
N LEU A 503 -15.24 12.17 -36.42
CA LEU A 503 -14.96 13.16 -35.36
C LEU A 503 -14.34 14.49 -35.84
N LYS A 504 -14.01 14.63 -37.14
CA LYS A 504 -13.65 15.92 -37.74
C LYS A 504 -14.81 16.48 -38.56
N LEU A 505 -14.78 17.79 -38.81
CA LEU A 505 -15.75 18.46 -39.68
C LEU A 505 -15.17 18.65 -41.08
N GLN A 506 -15.77 17.99 -42.07
CA GLN A 506 -15.34 18.04 -43.47
C GLN A 506 -16.35 18.81 -44.33
N ARG A 507 -15.87 19.77 -45.14
CA ARG A 507 -16.71 20.62 -46.00
C ARG A 507 -16.09 20.79 -47.39
N ILE A 508 -16.90 20.67 -48.44
CA ILE A 508 -16.49 21.02 -49.81
C ILE A 508 -16.81 22.49 -50.08
N HIS A 509 -15.86 23.18 -50.71
CA HIS A 509 -16.05 24.53 -51.23
C HIS A 509 -15.78 24.53 -52.73
N SER A 510 -16.51 25.34 -53.49
CA SER A 510 -16.24 25.57 -54.90
C SER A 510 -16.02 27.05 -55.21
N SER A 511 -15.33 27.32 -56.31
CA SER A 511 -15.06 28.66 -56.80
C SER A 511 -14.85 28.67 -58.31
N ASN A 512 -15.08 29.83 -58.93
CA ASN A 512 -14.73 30.06 -60.33
C ASN A 512 -13.29 30.59 -60.51
N ASP A 513 -12.59 30.86 -59.40
CA ASP A 513 -11.18 31.27 -59.36
C ASP A 513 -10.43 30.56 -58.21
N LEU A 514 -9.13 30.81 -58.05
CA LEU A 514 -8.32 30.19 -56.99
C LEU A 514 -8.34 30.96 -55.66
N GLN A 515 -9.15 32.01 -55.51
CA GLN A 515 -9.11 32.91 -54.36
C GLN A 515 -10.42 32.88 -53.56
N SER A 516 -11.58 32.80 -54.22
CA SER A 516 -12.88 33.10 -53.64
C SER A 516 -13.73 31.84 -53.48
N PHE A 517 -13.36 30.96 -52.55
CA PHE A 517 -14.09 29.71 -52.30
C PHE A 517 -15.35 29.93 -51.45
N VAL A 518 -16.47 29.36 -51.88
CA VAL A 518 -17.75 29.39 -51.15
C VAL A 518 -18.19 27.96 -50.85
N ARG A 519 -18.83 27.76 -49.69
CA ARG A 519 -19.36 26.44 -49.30
C ARG A 519 -20.29 25.90 -50.38
N SER A 520 -20.01 24.68 -50.83
CA SER A 520 -20.79 24.04 -51.86
C SER A 520 -22.12 23.48 -51.31
N ARG A 521 -23.15 23.41 -52.17
CA ARG A 521 -24.55 23.10 -51.80
C ARG A 521 -25.00 21.63 -51.80
N PRO A 522 -24.36 20.65 -52.46
CA PRO A 522 -24.84 19.28 -52.39
C PRO A 522 -24.54 18.66 -51.02
N GLU A 523 -25.49 17.84 -50.54
CA GLU A 523 -25.27 16.99 -49.38
C GLU A 523 -24.21 15.94 -49.72
N LEU A 524 -23.25 15.74 -48.81
CA LEU A 524 -22.24 14.71 -48.95
C LEU A 524 -22.92 13.34 -48.90
N THR A 525 -22.79 12.52 -49.94
CA THR A 525 -23.23 11.13 -49.89
C THR A 525 -22.08 10.23 -49.43
N ILE A 526 -22.37 9.27 -48.56
CA ILE A 526 -21.38 8.35 -48.01
C ILE A 526 -21.35 7.09 -48.87
N ASP A 527 -20.16 6.68 -49.29
CA ASP A 527 -19.92 5.45 -50.06
C ASP A 527 -18.75 4.69 -49.41
N GLY A 528 -19.06 3.72 -48.55
CA GLY A 528 -18.07 3.05 -47.70
C GLY A 528 -17.41 4.05 -46.73
N ASP A 529 -16.08 4.11 -46.78
CA ASP A 529 -15.24 4.99 -45.94
C ASP A 529 -14.90 6.32 -46.64
N GLU A 530 -15.51 6.62 -47.79
CA GLU A 530 -15.32 7.87 -48.53
C GLU A 530 -16.61 8.70 -48.58
N PHE A 531 -16.46 10.02 -48.62
CA PHE A 531 -17.48 10.90 -49.14
C PHE A 531 -17.39 10.93 -50.67
N ASN A 532 -18.54 10.84 -51.32
CA ASN A 532 -18.68 10.83 -52.77
C ASN A 532 -19.72 11.91 -53.14
N VAL A 533 -19.38 12.83 -54.04
CA VAL A 533 -20.27 13.91 -54.47
C VAL A 533 -20.10 14.20 -55.95
N THR A 534 -21.21 14.17 -56.69
CA THR A 534 -21.24 14.54 -58.11
C THR A 534 -21.65 16.01 -58.29
N PHE A 535 -20.80 16.77 -58.99
CA PHE A 535 -21.02 18.18 -59.33
C PHE A 535 -21.32 18.37 -60.82
N PRO A 536 -22.42 19.02 -61.20
CA PRO A 536 -22.66 19.40 -62.59
C PRO A 536 -21.70 20.53 -63.01
N SER A 537 -20.97 20.34 -64.11
CA SER A 537 -20.05 21.35 -64.65
C SER A 537 -20.85 22.54 -65.23
N SER A 538 -20.98 23.58 -64.40
CA SER A 538 -21.81 24.75 -64.72
C SER A 538 -21.01 25.88 -65.40
N PHE A 539 -19.68 25.83 -65.34
CA PHE A 539 -18.76 26.86 -65.84
C PHE A 539 -17.61 26.25 -66.67
N PRO A 540 -16.90 27.05 -67.49
CA PRO A 540 -15.75 26.57 -68.28
C PRO A 540 -14.58 26.08 -67.42
N SER A 541 -14.46 26.58 -66.19
CA SER A 541 -13.48 26.17 -65.19
C SER A 541 -14.06 26.45 -63.80
N GLU A 542 -14.11 25.43 -62.96
CA GLU A 542 -14.56 25.51 -61.56
C GLU A 542 -13.52 24.76 -60.71
N PHE A 543 -13.12 25.36 -59.59
CA PHE A 543 -12.16 24.82 -58.64
C PHE A 543 -12.88 24.32 -57.40
N PHE A 544 -12.40 23.20 -56.85
CA PHE A 544 -12.94 22.62 -55.63
C PHE A 544 -11.82 22.48 -54.60
N ARG A 545 -12.17 22.66 -53.33
CA ARG A 545 -11.32 22.29 -52.20
C ARG A 545 -12.15 21.65 -51.12
N VAL A 546 -11.54 20.73 -50.38
CA VAL A 546 -12.13 20.17 -49.17
C VAL A 546 -11.39 20.77 -47.98
N SER A 547 -12.14 21.32 -47.02
CA SER A 547 -11.58 21.77 -45.75
C SER A 547 -11.92 20.76 -44.67
N VAL A 548 -10.91 20.37 -43.90
CA VAL A 548 -11.04 19.65 -42.63
C VAL A 548 -10.82 20.65 -41.51
N SER A 549 -11.68 20.63 -40.48
CA SER A 549 -11.49 21.38 -39.25
C SER A 549 -11.88 20.53 -38.07
N ASP A 550 -11.40 20.89 -36.89
CA ASP A 550 -11.86 20.28 -35.66
C ASP A 550 -13.35 20.50 -35.45
N ARG A 551 -13.96 19.53 -34.79
CA ARG A 551 -15.32 19.56 -34.32
C ARG A 551 -15.23 19.43 -32.80
N ASP A 552 -16.02 20.22 -32.11
CA ASP A 552 -16.14 20.23 -30.65
C ASP A 552 -17.66 20.39 -30.39
N LEU A 553 -18.32 19.30 -29.99
CA LEU A 553 -19.78 19.23 -29.91
C LEU A 553 -20.34 19.89 -28.65
N ASP A 554 -19.62 19.81 -27.53
CA ASP A 554 -20.04 20.35 -26.23
C ASP A 554 -19.32 21.65 -25.84
N SER A 555 -18.42 22.13 -26.70
CA SER A 555 -17.74 23.43 -26.60
C SER A 555 -16.87 23.56 -25.35
N ASP A 556 -16.21 22.47 -24.98
CA ASP A 556 -15.42 22.36 -23.76
C ASP A 556 -13.93 22.69 -23.98
N GLY A 557 -13.53 22.87 -25.24
CA GLY A 557 -12.18 23.25 -25.64
C GLY A 557 -11.28 22.08 -26.03
N LEU A 558 -11.77 20.84 -25.97
CA LEU A 558 -11.17 19.67 -26.60
C LEU A 558 -11.99 19.29 -27.84
N SER A 559 -11.34 18.91 -28.94
CA SER A 559 -12.07 18.45 -30.12
C SER A 559 -12.59 17.01 -29.94
N ASP A 560 -13.70 16.66 -30.60
CA ASP A 560 -14.28 15.29 -30.63
C ASP A 560 -13.22 14.23 -30.94
N TRP A 561 -12.22 14.56 -31.77
CA TRP A 561 -11.12 13.66 -32.09
C TRP A 561 -10.15 13.48 -30.92
N GLU A 562 -9.79 14.59 -30.26
CA GLU A 562 -8.92 14.59 -29.08
C GLU A 562 -9.58 13.87 -27.91
N GLU A 563 -10.86 14.13 -27.67
CA GLU A 563 -11.64 13.46 -26.64
C GLU A 563 -11.67 11.95 -26.82
N ASN A 564 -11.87 11.48 -28.05
CA ASN A 564 -11.83 10.05 -28.36
C ASN A 564 -10.44 9.43 -28.13
N VAL A 565 -9.36 10.18 -28.37
CA VAL A 565 -7.99 9.72 -28.03
C VAL A 565 -7.76 9.73 -26.53
N PHE A 566 -8.28 10.75 -25.85
CA PHE A 566 -8.11 10.97 -24.42
C PHE A 566 -8.96 10.02 -23.57
N GLY A 567 -10.07 9.51 -24.13
CA GLY A 567 -11.02 8.61 -23.48
C GLY A 567 -12.22 9.32 -22.85
N SER A 568 -12.45 10.59 -23.17
CA SER A 568 -13.67 11.34 -22.80
C SER A 568 -14.81 11.10 -23.80
N ASN A 569 -16.00 11.59 -23.45
CA ASN A 569 -17.21 11.50 -24.27
C ASN A 569 -17.49 12.83 -24.95
N SER A 570 -17.43 12.85 -26.30
CA SER A 570 -17.64 14.01 -27.17
C SER A 570 -19.02 14.64 -27.20
N SER A 571 -19.77 14.54 -26.13
CA SER A 571 -21.08 15.18 -25.96
C SER A 571 -21.32 15.59 -24.50
N ALA A 572 -20.32 15.43 -23.64
CA ALA A 572 -20.41 15.61 -22.21
C ALA A 572 -19.10 16.23 -21.69
N PRO A 573 -19.08 17.53 -21.35
CA PRO A 573 -17.84 18.28 -21.05
C PRO A 573 -17.15 17.88 -19.74
N ASN A 574 -17.73 16.95 -18.99
CA ASN A 574 -17.33 16.54 -17.63
C ASN A 574 -17.40 15.01 -17.50
N SER A 575 -16.98 14.30 -18.55
CA SER A 575 -17.04 12.85 -18.61
C SER A 575 -15.89 12.15 -17.89
N LEU A 576 -14.77 12.84 -17.66
CA LEU A 576 -13.57 12.39 -16.96
C LEU A 576 -13.49 12.93 -15.53
N GLY A 577 -13.98 14.15 -15.29
CA GLY A 577 -13.94 14.79 -13.98
C GLY A 577 -14.96 15.91 -13.82
N ARG A 578 -14.98 16.55 -12.65
CA ARG A 578 -15.82 17.72 -12.38
C ARG A 578 -15.20 19.01 -12.93
N PRO A 579 -16.01 20.05 -13.21
CA PRO A 579 -15.49 21.38 -13.50
C PRO A 579 -14.57 21.89 -12.39
N VAL A 580 -13.50 22.59 -12.77
CA VAL A 580 -12.51 23.15 -11.83
C VAL A 580 -12.40 24.65 -12.02
N SER A 581 -12.20 25.38 -10.92
CA SER A 581 -11.96 26.82 -10.93
C SER A 581 -10.59 27.17 -11.54
N TYR A 582 -10.49 28.32 -12.21
CA TYR A 582 -9.23 28.89 -12.69
C TYR A 582 -9.07 30.34 -12.22
N ASP A 583 -7.82 30.79 -12.10
CA ASP A 583 -7.43 32.14 -11.69
C ASP A 583 -6.57 32.71 -12.81
N LYS A 584 -7.10 33.75 -13.44
CA LYS A 584 -6.49 34.40 -14.59
C LYS A 584 -5.32 35.29 -14.18
N ASN A 585 -5.37 35.86 -12.98
CA ASN A 585 -4.53 36.99 -12.59
C ASN A 585 -3.52 36.61 -11.47
N GLY A 586 -3.63 35.41 -10.90
CA GLY A 586 -2.75 34.87 -9.86
C GLY A 586 -2.95 35.54 -8.51
N ASP A 587 -4.12 36.12 -8.23
CA ASP A 587 -4.46 36.79 -6.97
C ASP A 587 -5.06 35.84 -5.91
N GLY A 588 -5.19 34.55 -6.24
CA GLY A 588 -5.74 33.52 -5.36
C GLY A 588 -7.26 33.42 -5.42
N ASN A 589 -7.96 34.28 -6.16
CA ASN A 589 -9.41 34.23 -6.30
C ASN A 589 -9.82 33.59 -7.64
N PRO A 590 -10.83 32.70 -7.65
CA PRO A 590 -11.38 32.16 -8.88
C PRO A 590 -12.00 33.23 -9.81
N ASP A 591 -11.57 33.26 -11.08
CA ASP A 591 -12.13 34.11 -12.14
C ASP A 591 -13.22 33.41 -12.97
N GLY A 592 -13.28 32.07 -12.90
CA GLY A 592 -14.28 31.25 -13.60
C GLY A 592 -13.98 29.75 -13.47
N THR A 593 -14.66 28.94 -14.29
CA THR A 593 -14.52 27.46 -14.30
C THR A 593 -14.15 26.93 -15.68
N ILE A 594 -13.34 25.88 -15.73
CA ILE A 594 -13.08 25.05 -16.92
C ILE A 594 -13.85 23.73 -16.85
N SER A 595 -14.03 23.08 -18.01
CA SER A 595 -14.67 21.75 -18.07
C SER A 595 -13.81 20.71 -17.35
N GLY A 596 -14.44 19.64 -16.87
CA GLY A 596 -13.73 18.57 -16.19
C GLY A 596 -12.83 17.76 -17.12
N ASP A 597 -13.21 17.64 -18.40
CA ASP A 597 -12.38 16.93 -19.39
C ASP A 597 -11.13 17.75 -19.72
N GLN A 598 -11.27 19.07 -19.85
CA GLN A 598 -10.15 19.99 -20.00
C GLN A 598 -9.28 20.07 -18.73
N ALA A 599 -9.86 20.05 -17.54
CA ALA A 599 -9.10 20.04 -16.28
C ALA A 599 -8.22 18.79 -16.18
N VAL A 600 -8.76 17.60 -16.50
CA VAL A 600 -7.98 16.35 -16.52
C VAL A 600 -6.90 16.38 -17.62
N PHE A 601 -7.16 17.03 -18.77
CA PHE A 601 -6.14 17.25 -19.80
C PHE A 601 -4.99 18.13 -19.27
N LEU A 602 -5.30 19.25 -18.64
CA LEU A 602 -4.29 20.15 -18.06
C LEU A 602 -3.52 19.48 -16.91
N GLU A 603 -4.18 18.73 -16.03
CA GLU A 603 -3.50 17.92 -15.01
C GLU A 603 -2.43 16.99 -15.62
N ARG A 604 -2.65 16.49 -16.83
CA ARG A 604 -1.75 15.52 -17.45
C ARG A 604 -0.65 16.17 -18.29
N PHE A 605 -0.94 17.31 -18.92
CA PHE A 605 -0.10 17.88 -19.97
C PHE A 605 0.43 19.30 -19.67
N ALA A 606 0.00 19.97 -18.59
CA ALA A 606 0.35 21.37 -18.31
C ALA A 606 1.87 21.65 -18.36
N ASN A 607 2.70 20.73 -17.88
CA ASN A 607 4.16 20.90 -17.86
C ASN A 607 4.89 20.24 -19.04
N ARG A 608 4.17 19.88 -20.12
CA ARG A 608 4.75 19.15 -21.26
C ARG A 608 5.95 19.88 -21.88
N GLU A 609 5.89 21.20 -22.07
CA GLU A 609 7.01 21.98 -22.61
C GLU A 609 8.28 21.79 -21.77
N SER A 610 8.15 21.85 -20.44
CA SER A 610 9.26 21.66 -19.49
C SER A 610 9.88 20.27 -19.62
N PHE A 611 9.05 19.21 -19.69
CA PHE A 611 9.55 17.85 -19.84
C PHE A 611 10.18 17.58 -21.21
N ALA A 612 9.62 18.13 -22.28
CA ALA A 612 10.13 17.96 -23.64
C ALA A 612 11.47 18.69 -23.86
N THR A 613 11.67 19.84 -23.22
CA THR A 613 12.85 20.70 -23.41
C THR A 613 13.93 20.54 -22.33
N GLY A 614 13.62 19.88 -21.21
CA GLY A 614 14.53 19.70 -20.08
C GLY A 614 14.84 21.00 -19.32
N LEU A 615 13.94 21.99 -19.35
CA LEU A 615 14.06 23.27 -18.65
C LEU A 615 13.60 23.17 -17.17
N ALA A 616 14.10 24.08 -16.32
CA ALA A 616 14.04 23.97 -14.86
C ALA A 616 12.67 24.32 -14.21
N VAL A 617 12.32 23.49 -13.21
CA VAL A 617 11.37 23.60 -12.08
C VAL A 617 10.01 24.24 -12.38
N THR A 618 9.06 23.39 -12.81
CA THR A 618 7.63 23.60 -12.60
C THR A 618 7.17 22.82 -11.38
N THR A 619 6.24 23.36 -10.60
CA THR A 619 5.49 22.57 -9.62
C THR A 619 4.81 21.44 -10.38
N PRO A 620 5.13 20.16 -10.11
CA PRO A 620 4.48 19.07 -10.84
C PRO A 620 2.99 19.10 -10.55
N THR A 621 2.18 18.69 -11.52
CA THR A 621 0.76 18.46 -11.29
C THR A 621 0.58 17.24 -10.36
N ARG A 622 -0.64 17.04 -9.84
CA ARG A 622 -0.90 15.87 -8.99
C ARG A 622 -0.78 14.58 -9.77
N THR A 623 -1.18 14.61 -11.05
CA THR A 623 -1.02 13.46 -11.95
C THR A 623 0.45 13.13 -12.21
N GLU A 624 1.30 14.13 -12.41
CA GLU A 624 2.74 13.94 -12.60
C GLU A 624 3.42 13.39 -11.34
N ALA A 625 3.09 13.94 -10.17
CA ALA A 625 3.56 13.46 -8.87
C ALA A 625 3.08 12.03 -8.56
N SER A 626 1.79 11.73 -8.79
CA SER A 626 1.23 10.39 -8.65
C SER A 626 1.95 9.38 -9.54
N ARG A 627 2.23 9.75 -10.80
CA ARG A 627 2.97 8.91 -11.75
C ARG A 627 4.39 8.59 -11.27
N LEU A 628 5.12 9.59 -10.77
CA LEU A 628 6.43 9.39 -10.15
C LEU A 628 6.34 8.38 -8.99
N LEU A 629 5.37 8.54 -8.10
CA LEU A 629 5.18 7.67 -6.93
C LEU A 629 4.74 6.26 -7.31
N LEU A 630 3.89 6.09 -8.33
CA LEU A 630 3.55 4.75 -8.83
C LEU A 630 4.80 3.98 -9.32
N GLN A 631 5.78 4.69 -9.87
CA GLN A 631 7.02 4.10 -10.38
C GLN A 631 8.13 3.98 -9.33
N GLY A 632 8.20 4.95 -8.41
CA GLY A 632 9.25 5.10 -7.40
C GLY A 632 8.87 4.66 -5.99
N SER A 633 7.61 4.35 -5.70
CA SER A 633 7.14 3.88 -4.39
C SER A 633 6.24 2.64 -4.54
N PHE A 634 5.63 2.19 -3.44
CA PHE A 634 4.61 1.13 -3.48
C PHE A 634 3.21 1.65 -3.82
N GLY A 635 3.10 2.93 -4.17
CA GLY A 635 1.87 3.60 -4.56
C GLY A 635 1.66 4.90 -3.76
N PRO A 636 1.01 5.90 -4.36
CA PRO A 636 0.85 7.23 -3.76
C PRO A 636 -0.28 7.31 -2.74
N THR A 637 -0.12 8.20 -1.77
CA THR A 637 -1.24 8.82 -1.04
C THR A 637 -1.33 10.30 -1.42
N MET A 638 -2.44 10.98 -1.11
CA MET A 638 -2.56 12.42 -1.42
C MET A 638 -1.48 13.24 -0.69
N GLY A 639 -1.18 12.92 0.57
CA GLY A 639 -0.10 13.58 1.32
C GLY A 639 1.29 13.38 0.67
N GLU A 640 1.59 12.19 0.14
CA GLU A 640 2.84 11.94 -0.60
C GLU A 640 2.88 12.71 -1.93
N ILE A 641 1.75 12.80 -2.64
CA ILE A 641 1.62 13.59 -3.87
C ILE A 641 1.92 15.06 -3.58
N GLU A 642 1.30 15.65 -2.57
CA GLU A 642 1.52 17.05 -2.20
C GLU A 642 2.97 17.30 -1.73
N ASN A 643 3.59 16.33 -1.04
CA ASN A 643 5.01 16.41 -0.72
C ASN A 643 5.91 16.43 -1.96
N VAL A 644 5.63 15.60 -2.98
CA VAL A 644 6.35 15.66 -4.27
C VAL A 644 6.11 17.00 -4.97
N ARG A 645 4.90 17.56 -4.91
CA ARG A 645 4.59 18.88 -5.47
C ARG A 645 5.41 19.99 -4.80
N LYS A 646 5.55 19.92 -3.47
CA LYS A 646 6.35 20.86 -2.67
C LYS A 646 7.85 20.77 -2.96
N GLN A 647 8.39 19.55 -3.10
CA GLN A 647 9.82 19.33 -3.33
C GLN A 647 10.23 19.42 -4.81
N GLY A 648 9.29 19.19 -5.73
CA GLY A 648 9.55 18.89 -7.12
C GLY A 648 9.99 17.44 -7.33
N ILE A 649 9.88 16.94 -8.57
CA ILE A 649 10.21 15.55 -8.93
C ILE A 649 11.68 15.22 -8.60
N GLU A 650 12.62 16.07 -9.05
CA GLU A 650 14.05 15.85 -8.79
C GLU A 650 14.39 15.96 -7.31
N GLY A 651 13.78 16.93 -6.61
CA GLY A 651 13.98 17.12 -5.17
C GLY A 651 13.56 15.91 -4.34
N TRP A 652 12.40 15.32 -4.65
CA TRP A 652 11.95 14.08 -3.99
C TRP A 652 12.87 12.90 -4.29
N ILE A 653 13.35 12.74 -5.53
CA ILE A 653 14.30 11.67 -5.87
C ILE A 653 15.61 11.83 -5.08
N ASP A 654 16.14 13.05 -5.02
CA ASP A 654 17.37 13.35 -4.29
C ASP A 654 17.20 13.11 -2.78
N ASP A 655 16.07 13.53 -2.19
CA ASP A 655 15.75 13.26 -0.79
C ASP A 655 15.72 11.75 -0.48
N GLN A 656 15.07 10.96 -1.34
CA GLN A 656 15.00 9.51 -1.20
C GLN A 656 16.38 8.83 -1.30
N ILE A 657 17.28 9.35 -2.12
CA ILE A 657 18.63 8.78 -2.33
C ILE A 657 19.58 9.19 -1.20
N ASP A 658 19.60 10.47 -0.87
CA ASP A 658 20.64 11.10 -0.04
C ASP A 658 20.25 11.28 1.43
N THR A 659 18.95 11.44 1.74
CA THR A 659 18.49 11.82 3.08
C THR A 659 17.81 10.68 3.84
N GLN A 660 16.97 9.89 3.16
CA GLN A 660 16.10 8.93 3.85
C GLN A 660 16.87 7.73 4.44
N PRO A 661 16.65 7.39 5.73
CA PRO A 661 17.32 6.29 6.39
C PRO A 661 16.86 4.95 5.81
N ALA A 662 17.79 4.01 5.65
CA ALA A 662 17.48 2.69 5.15
C ALA A 662 16.65 1.87 6.17
N THR A 663 15.49 1.38 5.75
CA THR A 663 14.65 0.49 6.57
C THR A 663 15.10 -0.96 6.40
N TYR A 664 15.85 -1.49 7.37
CA TYR A 664 16.36 -2.86 7.34
C TYR A 664 15.37 -3.89 7.88
N HIS A 665 15.20 -4.99 7.15
CA HIS A 665 14.32 -6.10 7.48
C HIS A 665 14.91 -6.99 8.58
N GLU A 666 16.24 -7.16 8.66
CA GLU A 666 16.87 -7.97 9.70
C GLU A 666 16.68 -7.38 11.10
N SER A 667 16.55 -6.05 11.25
CA SER A 667 16.30 -5.39 12.54
C SER A 667 15.02 -5.93 13.19
N TYR A 668 13.94 -5.98 12.42
CA TYR A 668 12.68 -6.55 12.88
C TYR A 668 12.81 -8.02 13.29
N ILE A 669 13.53 -8.84 12.50
CA ILE A 669 13.73 -10.25 12.86
C ILE A 669 14.54 -10.40 14.15
N LYS A 670 15.52 -9.51 14.42
CA LYS A 670 16.28 -9.51 15.68
C LYS A 670 15.40 -9.19 16.88
N GLU A 671 14.43 -8.29 16.73
CA GLU A 671 13.46 -7.97 17.79
C GLU A 671 12.66 -9.21 18.18
N ILE A 672 12.15 -9.97 17.19
CA ILE A 672 11.47 -11.25 17.42
C ILE A 672 12.37 -12.25 18.15
N GLU A 673 13.63 -12.39 17.71
CA GLU A 673 14.59 -13.30 18.36
C GLU A 673 14.87 -12.89 19.80
N ASN A 674 14.99 -11.59 20.08
CA ASN A 674 15.21 -11.09 21.44
C ASN A 674 13.99 -11.34 22.34
N ASP A 675 12.78 -11.09 21.83
CA ASP A 675 11.54 -11.34 22.57
C ASP A 675 11.33 -12.84 22.85
N LEU A 676 11.60 -13.71 21.86
CA LEU A 676 11.56 -15.17 22.02
C LEU A 676 12.55 -15.70 23.07
N ASN A 677 13.70 -15.04 23.21
CA ASN A 677 14.70 -15.38 24.22
C ASN A 677 14.44 -14.68 25.57
N GLY A 678 13.46 -13.78 25.63
CA GLY A 678 13.12 -12.92 26.77
C GLY A 678 11.82 -13.30 27.47
N ALA A 679 11.09 -12.30 27.97
CA ALA A 679 9.86 -12.46 28.75
C ALA A 679 8.61 -12.80 27.91
N ARG A 680 8.74 -12.83 26.57
CA ARG A 680 7.64 -13.04 25.61
C ARG A 680 6.52 -12.01 25.76
N ILE A 681 6.91 -10.75 25.56
CA ILE A 681 6.05 -9.57 25.64
C ILE A 681 5.09 -9.56 24.43
N ASP A 682 5.63 -9.75 23.21
CA ASP A 682 4.81 -9.73 22.00
C ASP A 682 4.41 -11.15 21.53
N LYS A 683 3.11 -11.42 21.60
CA LYS A 683 2.49 -12.70 21.21
C LYS A 683 1.93 -12.70 19.79
N THR A 684 2.12 -11.63 19.03
CA THR A 684 1.63 -11.47 17.65
C THR A 684 2.54 -12.14 16.64
N TYR A 685 3.82 -12.35 16.97
CA TYR A 685 4.79 -13.02 16.10
C TYR A 685 4.39 -14.43 15.68
N ARG A 686 4.68 -14.80 14.42
CA ARG A 686 4.48 -16.16 13.93
C ARG A 686 5.64 -17.07 14.30
N THR A 687 5.39 -18.04 15.17
CA THR A 687 6.42 -18.94 15.69
C THR A 687 5.92 -20.39 15.74
N ASN A 688 6.86 -21.34 15.64
CA ASN A 688 6.57 -22.75 15.85
C ASN A 688 6.68 -23.10 17.33
N ASN A 689 5.59 -22.99 18.08
CA ASN A 689 5.59 -23.23 19.53
C ASN A 689 6.70 -22.45 20.27
N ASP A 690 6.99 -21.22 19.83
CA ASP A 690 8.06 -20.36 20.34
C ASP A 690 9.48 -20.97 20.26
N ILE A 691 9.68 -21.98 19.40
CA ILE A 691 10.99 -22.62 19.18
C ILE A 691 11.71 -22.00 17.97
N ARG A 692 10.97 -21.56 16.96
CA ARG A 692 11.51 -21.04 15.70
C ARG A 692 10.61 -19.96 15.12
N ILE A 693 11.23 -18.94 14.52
CA ILE A 693 10.57 -17.92 13.71
C ILE A 693 10.05 -18.56 12.42
N GLU A 694 8.77 -18.38 12.12
CA GLU A 694 8.18 -18.83 10.85
C GLU A 694 8.34 -17.75 9.77
N ASP A 695 8.10 -18.14 8.53
CA ASP A 695 8.46 -17.37 7.35
C ASP A 695 7.62 -16.13 7.10
N GLU A 696 6.39 -16.09 7.62
CA GLU A 696 5.50 -14.94 7.50
C GLU A 696 6.12 -13.67 8.07
N ASN A 697 7.08 -13.80 9.00
CA ASN A 697 7.82 -12.67 9.55
C ASN A 697 8.79 -12.04 8.52
N LEU A 698 9.28 -12.79 7.52
CA LEU A 698 10.12 -12.24 6.45
C LEU A 698 9.33 -11.26 5.58
N GLN A 699 8.15 -11.69 5.12
CA GLN A 699 7.37 -10.84 4.22
C GLN A 699 6.65 -9.73 4.99
N THR A 700 6.43 -9.93 6.29
CA THR A 700 6.06 -8.85 7.20
C THR A 700 7.06 -7.70 7.18
N ALA A 701 8.36 -7.99 7.29
CA ALA A 701 9.38 -6.96 7.26
C ALA A 701 9.32 -6.14 5.96
N PHE A 702 9.11 -6.83 4.83
CA PHE A 702 8.86 -6.20 3.54
C PHE A 702 7.63 -5.31 3.54
N ALA A 703 6.48 -5.79 4.05
CA ALA A 703 5.25 -5.01 4.08
C ALA A 703 5.36 -3.76 4.97
N ARG A 704 6.01 -3.86 6.14
CA ARG A 704 6.31 -2.73 7.03
C ARG A 704 7.08 -1.65 6.28
N ALA A 705 8.18 -2.04 5.61
CA ALA A 705 8.99 -1.11 4.84
C ALA A 705 8.24 -0.52 3.63
N ALA A 706 7.45 -1.34 2.92
CA ALA A 706 6.68 -0.89 1.77
C ALA A 706 5.58 0.13 2.12
N ILE A 707 4.97 0.00 3.30
CA ILE A 707 3.77 0.77 3.66
C ILE A 707 4.10 1.99 4.53
N SER A 708 5.08 1.85 5.42
CA SER A 708 5.45 2.90 6.38
C SER A 708 6.90 3.37 6.26
N GLY A 709 7.76 2.65 5.52
CA GLY A 709 9.18 2.99 5.42
C GLY A 709 9.39 4.35 4.73
N PRO A 710 10.22 5.24 5.28
CA PRO A 710 10.46 6.56 4.69
C PRO A 710 11.30 6.50 3.40
N ASP A 711 12.06 5.41 3.20
CA ASP A 711 12.94 5.14 2.06
C ASP A 711 12.24 4.37 0.91
N GLN A 712 11.03 4.81 0.55
CA GLN A 712 10.17 4.17 -0.46
C GLN A 712 10.90 3.81 -1.76
N LEU A 713 11.71 4.72 -2.32
CA LEU A 713 12.45 4.44 -3.56
C LEU A 713 13.52 3.36 -3.37
N ARG A 714 14.20 3.36 -2.22
CA ARG A 714 15.22 2.36 -1.90
C ARG A 714 14.61 0.96 -1.84
N GLN A 715 13.44 0.84 -1.22
CA GLN A 715 12.68 -0.41 -1.12
C GLN A 715 12.14 -0.86 -2.48
N ARG A 716 11.65 0.08 -3.31
CA ARG A 716 11.17 -0.22 -4.67
C ARG A 716 12.30 -0.74 -5.57
N VAL A 717 13.49 -0.13 -5.48
CA VAL A 717 14.70 -0.58 -6.18
C VAL A 717 15.20 -1.92 -5.65
N ALA A 718 15.22 -2.11 -4.33
CA ALA A 718 15.61 -3.39 -3.71
C ALA A 718 14.68 -4.53 -4.18
N PHE A 719 13.38 -4.27 -4.30
CA PHE A 719 12.43 -5.23 -4.85
C PHE A 719 12.71 -5.55 -6.33
N ALA A 720 13.01 -4.55 -7.17
CA ALA A 720 13.45 -4.80 -8.55
C ALA A 720 14.76 -5.62 -8.61
N LEU A 721 15.75 -5.29 -7.77
CA LEU A 721 17.00 -6.04 -7.67
C LEU A 721 16.77 -7.47 -7.19
N SER A 722 15.79 -7.73 -6.31
CA SER A 722 15.46 -9.09 -5.84
C SER A 722 14.90 -9.97 -6.95
N GLN A 723 14.35 -9.36 -8.00
CA GLN A 723 13.84 -10.02 -9.20
C GLN A 723 14.92 -10.25 -10.28
N ILE A 724 16.07 -9.57 -10.15
CA ILE A 724 17.26 -9.78 -11.00
C ILE A 724 18.21 -10.78 -10.32
N LEU A 725 18.53 -10.54 -9.06
CA LEU A 725 19.48 -11.30 -8.23
C LEU A 725 18.70 -12.29 -7.35
N VAL A 726 18.04 -13.24 -8.02
CA VAL A 726 17.03 -14.10 -7.41
C VAL A 726 17.65 -15.11 -6.43
N ILE A 727 17.12 -15.11 -5.20
CA ILE A 727 17.10 -16.29 -4.31
C ILE A 727 15.66 -16.57 -3.91
N SER A 728 15.34 -17.80 -3.55
CA SER A 728 13.96 -18.18 -3.20
C SER A 728 13.87 -19.12 -2.02
N ARG A 729 12.96 -18.81 -1.11
CA ARG A 729 12.60 -19.71 -0.01
C ARG A 729 11.97 -21.02 -0.47
N GLN A 730 11.47 -21.10 -1.72
CA GLN A 730 10.97 -22.37 -2.26
C GLN A 730 12.07 -23.45 -2.33
N ASP A 731 13.35 -23.06 -2.27
CA ASP A 731 14.44 -24.00 -2.12
C ASP A 731 14.57 -24.46 -0.65
N GLY A 732 14.32 -25.76 -0.44
CA GLY A 732 14.34 -26.37 0.89
C GLY A 732 15.70 -26.32 1.62
N ASN A 733 16.79 -25.91 0.97
CA ASN A 733 18.11 -25.73 1.61
C ASN A 733 18.29 -24.36 2.28
N ILE A 734 17.41 -23.38 1.99
CA ILE A 734 17.44 -22.01 2.55
C ILE A 734 16.11 -21.57 3.18
N ASP A 735 15.01 -22.26 2.91
CA ASP A 735 13.63 -21.97 3.37
C ASP A 735 13.47 -21.59 4.86
N GLN A 736 14.29 -22.16 5.75
CA GLN A 736 14.12 -22.06 7.20
C GLN A 736 15.01 -21.01 7.89
N ASN A 737 15.74 -20.20 7.11
CA ASN A 737 16.70 -19.24 7.64
C ASN A 737 16.18 -17.79 7.52
N VAL A 738 15.05 -17.48 8.19
CA VAL A 738 14.32 -16.19 8.07
C VAL A 738 15.24 -14.97 8.24
N ARG A 739 16.06 -14.95 9.29
CA ARG A 739 17.00 -13.85 9.55
C ARG A 739 18.05 -13.69 8.44
N SER A 740 18.55 -14.81 7.92
CA SER A 740 19.53 -14.81 6.83
C SER A 740 18.94 -14.31 5.51
N LEU A 741 17.71 -14.71 5.19
CA LEU A 741 16.98 -14.23 4.02
C LEU A 741 16.69 -12.72 4.13
N SER A 742 16.34 -12.25 5.32
CA SER A 742 16.16 -10.82 5.60
C SER A 742 17.48 -10.06 5.42
N ARG A 743 18.61 -10.61 5.89
CA ARG A 743 19.94 -10.01 5.67
C ARG A 743 20.35 -9.97 4.20
N TYR A 744 19.98 -10.98 3.40
CA TYR A 744 20.18 -10.94 1.95
C TYR A 744 19.37 -9.82 1.31
N TYR A 745 18.11 -9.63 1.71
CA TYR A 745 17.29 -8.53 1.22
C TYR A 745 17.87 -7.16 1.65
N ASP A 746 18.35 -7.05 2.89
CA ASP A 746 19.03 -5.85 3.38
C ASP A 746 20.28 -5.50 2.57
N ARG A 747 21.02 -6.49 2.06
CA ARG A 747 22.11 -6.24 1.12
C ARG A 747 21.62 -5.54 -0.15
N LEU A 748 20.45 -5.90 -0.66
CA LEU A 748 19.86 -5.22 -1.81
C LEU A 748 19.51 -3.78 -1.45
N ILE A 749 18.94 -3.54 -0.26
CA ILE A 749 18.63 -2.21 0.28
C ILE A 749 19.89 -1.34 0.43
N GLU A 750 20.95 -1.88 1.05
CA GLU A 750 22.26 -1.23 1.24
C GLU A 750 22.83 -0.76 -0.11
N HIS A 751 22.64 -1.56 -1.17
CA HIS A 751 23.22 -1.31 -2.48
C HIS A 751 22.25 -0.74 -3.52
N SER A 752 20.98 -0.46 -3.19
CA SER A 752 20.00 0.13 -4.13
C SER A 752 20.53 1.39 -4.82
N PHE A 753 21.31 2.20 -4.10
CA PHE A 753 21.97 3.41 -4.62
C PHE A 753 23.51 3.32 -4.59
N GLY A 754 24.04 2.11 -4.40
CA GLY A 754 25.47 1.84 -4.33
C GLY A 754 26.08 1.52 -5.69
N ASN A 755 27.25 0.86 -5.68
CA ASN A 755 27.88 0.40 -6.92
C ASN A 755 27.46 -1.04 -7.28
N TYR A 756 27.10 -1.28 -8.54
CA TYR A 756 26.70 -2.60 -9.02
C TYR A 756 27.79 -3.67 -8.86
N TYR A 757 29.07 -3.31 -8.97
CA TYR A 757 30.16 -4.25 -8.70
C TYR A 757 30.15 -4.74 -7.25
N ASP A 758 29.95 -3.82 -6.29
CA ASP A 758 29.96 -4.16 -4.86
C ASP A 758 28.74 -5.02 -4.50
N LEU A 759 27.58 -4.70 -5.08
CA LEU A 759 26.38 -5.54 -5.00
C LEU A 759 26.65 -6.95 -5.52
N LEU A 760 27.17 -7.07 -6.75
CA LEU A 760 27.43 -8.35 -7.38
C LEU A 760 28.44 -9.17 -6.59
N MET A 761 29.52 -8.53 -6.09
CA MET A 761 30.50 -9.19 -5.24
C MET A 761 29.89 -9.65 -3.91
N GLY A 762 29.04 -8.83 -3.30
CA GLY A 762 28.31 -9.18 -2.08
C GLY A 762 27.41 -10.40 -2.28
N VAL A 763 26.69 -10.44 -3.40
CA VAL A 763 25.82 -11.57 -3.80
C VAL A 763 26.65 -12.83 -4.10
N THR A 764 27.79 -12.72 -4.79
CA THR A 764 28.69 -13.86 -5.05
C THR A 764 29.16 -14.53 -3.76
N LEU A 765 29.44 -13.73 -2.73
CA LEU A 765 29.95 -14.22 -1.45
C LEU A 765 28.86 -14.52 -0.43
N ASP A 766 27.59 -14.25 -0.73
CA ASP A 766 26.50 -14.50 0.20
C ASP A 766 26.27 -16.00 0.40
N ALA A 767 26.11 -16.42 1.64
CA ALA A 767 25.93 -17.83 1.99
C ALA A 767 24.61 -18.41 1.45
N ASN A 768 23.56 -17.61 1.36
CA ASN A 768 22.26 -18.06 0.81
C ASN A 768 22.35 -18.24 -0.69
N MET A 769 22.95 -17.28 -1.41
CA MET A 769 23.24 -17.41 -2.83
C MET A 769 24.17 -18.60 -3.11
N GLY A 770 25.18 -18.78 -2.25
CA GLY A 770 26.07 -19.95 -2.19
C GLY A 770 25.34 -21.28 -2.20
N ARG A 771 24.31 -21.41 -1.35
CA ARG A 771 23.46 -22.60 -1.28
C ARG A 771 22.52 -22.70 -2.48
N TYR A 772 21.84 -21.61 -2.82
CA TYR A 772 20.80 -21.58 -3.86
C TYR A 772 21.35 -21.97 -5.24
N LEU A 773 22.55 -21.50 -5.59
CA LEU A 773 23.21 -21.80 -6.87
C LEU A 773 24.42 -22.73 -6.72
N SER A 774 24.46 -23.47 -5.61
CA SER A 774 25.37 -24.59 -5.34
C SER A 774 26.87 -24.34 -5.51
N HIS A 775 27.34 -23.08 -5.47
CA HIS A 775 28.78 -22.78 -5.48
C HIS A 775 29.43 -22.81 -4.09
N VAL A 776 28.64 -22.89 -3.01
CA VAL A 776 29.17 -23.24 -1.69
C VAL A 776 29.66 -24.69 -1.68
N GLY A 777 30.91 -24.91 -1.28
CA GLY A 777 31.53 -26.23 -1.29
C GLY A 777 31.98 -26.71 -2.65
N ASN A 778 31.96 -25.85 -3.68
CA ASN A 778 32.42 -26.20 -5.02
C ASN A 778 33.90 -26.60 -5.00
N LEU A 779 34.24 -27.68 -5.71
CA LEU A 779 35.56 -28.32 -5.66
C LEU A 779 36.29 -28.20 -6.99
N PRO A 780 37.64 -28.16 -6.98
CA PRO A 780 38.43 -28.07 -8.19
C PRO A 780 38.29 -29.35 -9.02
N PRO A 781 38.48 -29.24 -10.35
CA PRO A 781 38.40 -30.37 -11.25
C PRO A 781 39.39 -31.46 -10.83
N ASP A 782 38.95 -32.70 -10.82
CA ASP A 782 39.79 -33.86 -10.55
C ASP A 782 39.49 -34.98 -11.57
N PRO A 783 40.29 -35.06 -12.65
CA PRO A 783 40.11 -36.04 -13.69
C PRO A 783 40.20 -37.49 -13.20
N ALA A 784 40.93 -37.75 -12.10
CA ALA A 784 41.04 -39.11 -11.55
C ALA A 784 39.74 -39.57 -10.88
N LEU A 785 38.92 -38.63 -10.41
CA LEU A 785 37.60 -38.88 -9.82
C LEU A 785 36.45 -38.58 -10.78
N ASN A 786 36.75 -38.18 -12.03
CA ASN A 786 35.77 -37.65 -12.98
C ASN A 786 34.89 -36.53 -12.37
N ARG A 787 35.52 -35.69 -11.53
CA ARG A 787 34.85 -34.55 -10.88
C ARG A 787 35.08 -33.29 -11.70
N TYR A 788 33.99 -32.60 -12.00
CA TYR A 788 33.97 -31.27 -12.59
C TYR A 788 33.46 -30.27 -11.54
N PRO A 789 33.90 -29.01 -11.56
CA PRO A 789 33.30 -27.96 -10.74
C PRO A 789 31.81 -27.81 -11.04
N ASP A 790 31.04 -27.39 -10.05
CA ASP A 790 29.63 -27.02 -10.22
C ASP A 790 29.55 -25.74 -11.07
N GLU A 791 28.74 -25.79 -12.12
CA GLU A 791 28.61 -24.76 -13.14
C GLU A 791 27.38 -23.84 -12.94
N ASN A 792 26.51 -24.12 -11.96
CA ASN A 792 25.24 -23.42 -11.80
C ASN A 792 25.46 -21.92 -11.59
N TYR A 793 26.13 -21.50 -10.51
CA TYR A 793 26.42 -20.08 -10.28
C TYR A 793 27.17 -19.41 -11.45
N ALA A 794 28.13 -20.11 -12.06
CA ALA A 794 28.89 -19.58 -13.19
C ALA A 794 27.99 -19.28 -14.41
N ARG A 795 26.98 -20.11 -14.65
CA ARG A 795 25.99 -19.89 -15.70
C ARG A 795 25.07 -18.73 -15.36
N GLU A 796 24.49 -18.73 -14.15
CA GLU A 796 23.52 -17.72 -13.73
C GLU A 796 24.12 -16.33 -13.61
N VAL A 797 25.35 -16.21 -13.07
CA VAL A 797 26.02 -14.90 -12.94
C VAL A 797 26.29 -14.27 -14.31
N MET A 798 26.57 -15.06 -15.34
CA MET A 798 26.72 -14.56 -16.71
C MET A 798 25.35 -14.27 -17.34
N GLN A 799 24.43 -15.22 -17.30
CA GLN A 799 23.22 -15.16 -18.12
C GLN A 799 22.10 -14.30 -17.51
N LEU A 800 21.96 -14.28 -16.19
CA LEU A 800 20.85 -13.59 -15.51
C LEU A 800 21.31 -12.34 -14.76
N PHE A 801 22.53 -12.32 -14.23
CA PHE A 801 22.97 -11.23 -13.34
C PHE A 801 23.87 -10.21 -14.01
N THR A 802 24.40 -10.46 -15.21
CA THR A 802 25.35 -9.52 -15.83
C THR A 802 25.18 -9.32 -17.33
N ILE A 803 25.46 -10.33 -18.16
CA ILE A 803 25.73 -10.12 -19.59
C ILE A 803 24.66 -10.69 -20.52
N GLY A 804 23.73 -11.51 -20.03
CA GLY A 804 22.68 -12.10 -20.86
C GLY A 804 23.18 -13.21 -21.78
N LEU A 805 22.26 -13.81 -22.53
CA LEU A 805 22.56 -14.87 -23.50
C LEU A 805 23.17 -14.34 -24.81
N TRP A 806 22.82 -13.12 -25.20
CA TRP A 806 23.12 -12.54 -26.51
C TRP A 806 23.88 -11.22 -26.39
N GLU A 807 24.86 -11.00 -27.26
CA GLU A 807 25.58 -9.73 -27.31
C GLU A 807 24.64 -8.56 -27.63
N LEU A 808 24.82 -7.45 -26.91
CA LEU A 808 23.97 -6.26 -27.01
C LEU A 808 24.78 -5.06 -27.50
N ASN A 809 24.13 -4.23 -28.31
CA ASN A 809 24.53 -2.84 -28.51
C ASN A 809 24.21 -2.02 -27.25
N GLN A 810 24.75 -0.80 -27.14
CA GLN A 810 24.49 0.06 -25.97
C GLN A 810 23.03 0.49 -25.86
N ASP A 811 22.30 0.49 -26.97
CA ASP A 811 20.85 0.73 -27.04
C ASP A 811 20.01 -0.52 -26.66
N GLY A 812 20.64 -1.60 -26.20
CA GLY A 812 19.97 -2.84 -25.80
C GLY A 812 19.46 -3.71 -26.95
N SER A 813 19.67 -3.31 -28.21
CA SER A 813 19.38 -4.14 -29.37
C SER A 813 20.39 -5.29 -29.51
N TYR A 814 19.96 -6.42 -30.09
CA TYR A 814 20.84 -7.56 -30.31
C TYR A 814 21.88 -7.28 -31.38
N LYS A 815 23.13 -7.66 -31.12
CA LYS A 815 24.14 -7.76 -32.17
C LYS A 815 23.88 -9.00 -33.01
N VAL A 816 23.94 -8.81 -34.32
CA VAL A 816 23.76 -9.88 -35.31
C VAL A 816 25.04 -10.10 -36.10
N ASP A 817 25.26 -11.35 -36.49
CA ASP A 817 26.37 -11.72 -37.37
C ASP A 817 26.08 -11.32 -38.84
N SER A 818 26.98 -11.69 -39.76
CA SER A 818 26.79 -11.41 -41.20
C SER A 818 25.57 -12.08 -41.83
N ASN A 819 24.98 -13.08 -41.18
CA ASN A 819 23.79 -13.80 -41.63
C ASN A 819 22.50 -13.26 -40.99
N GLY A 820 22.61 -12.33 -40.03
CA GLY A 820 21.48 -11.81 -39.27
C GLY A 820 21.16 -12.61 -38.01
N ASP A 821 21.97 -13.60 -37.64
CA ASP A 821 21.77 -14.42 -36.44
C ASP A 821 22.35 -13.73 -35.20
N GLN A 822 21.68 -13.85 -34.05
CA GLN A 822 22.13 -13.27 -32.78
C GLN A 822 23.46 -13.89 -32.32
N ILE A 823 24.38 -13.07 -31.81
CA ILE A 823 25.70 -13.52 -31.37
C ILE A 823 25.63 -13.93 -29.89
N PRO A 824 25.97 -15.17 -29.50
CA PRO A 824 25.97 -15.58 -28.10
C PRO A 824 27.12 -14.94 -27.32
N THR A 825 26.89 -14.55 -26.06
CA THR A 825 27.89 -13.90 -25.20
C THR A 825 28.97 -14.85 -24.67
N TYR A 826 28.64 -16.13 -24.53
CA TYR A 826 29.54 -17.15 -23.98
C TYR A 826 29.24 -18.53 -24.57
N ASP A 827 30.18 -19.45 -24.39
CA ASP A 827 30.03 -20.87 -24.73
C ASP A 827 30.17 -21.76 -23.49
N ASN A 828 30.01 -23.08 -23.66
CA ASN A 828 30.15 -24.01 -22.54
C ASN A 828 31.56 -24.02 -21.94
N HIS A 829 32.59 -23.68 -22.71
CA HIS A 829 33.96 -23.62 -22.21
C HIS A 829 34.12 -22.47 -21.21
N ALA A 830 33.57 -21.29 -21.52
CA ALA A 830 33.58 -20.15 -20.60
C ALA A 830 32.87 -20.45 -19.26
N ILE A 831 31.76 -21.20 -19.30
CA ILE A 831 31.05 -21.63 -18.09
C ILE A 831 31.94 -22.51 -17.22
N THR A 832 32.57 -23.53 -17.81
CA THR A 832 33.48 -24.43 -17.08
C THR A 832 34.67 -23.67 -16.50
N GLU A 833 35.24 -22.71 -17.23
CA GLU A 833 36.38 -21.91 -16.77
C GLU A 833 36.00 -20.96 -15.63
N LEU A 834 34.83 -20.34 -15.68
CA LEU A 834 34.32 -19.50 -14.60
C LEU A 834 33.95 -20.34 -13.37
N ALA A 835 33.41 -21.55 -13.56
CA ALA A 835 33.11 -22.48 -12.47
C ALA A 835 34.37 -22.84 -11.66
N ARG A 836 35.54 -22.96 -12.32
CA ARG A 836 36.84 -23.16 -11.65
C ARG A 836 37.20 -21.99 -10.71
N VAL A 837 36.80 -20.76 -11.04
CA VAL A 837 37.00 -19.57 -10.18
C VAL A 837 36.21 -19.69 -8.87
N MET A 838 35.03 -20.31 -8.90
CA MET A 838 34.13 -20.38 -7.75
C MET A 838 34.47 -21.51 -6.76
N THR A 839 35.55 -22.25 -7.00
CA THR A 839 35.95 -23.37 -6.16
C THR A 839 36.53 -22.91 -4.83
N GLY A 840 36.33 -23.69 -3.77
CA GLY A 840 36.92 -23.44 -2.46
C GLY A 840 36.20 -22.40 -1.60
N LEU A 841 35.03 -21.91 -1.98
CA LEU A 841 34.16 -21.12 -1.11
C LEU A 841 33.38 -22.03 -0.14
N TRP A 842 33.31 -21.65 1.14
CA TRP A 842 32.54 -22.34 2.18
C TRP A 842 32.00 -21.35 3.21
N PHE A 843 31.09 -21.79 4.09
CA PHE A 843 30.61 -20.98 5.21
C PHE A 843 31.79 -20.47 6.06
N ALA A 844 31.79 -19.17 6.34
CA ALA A 844 32.80 -18.57 7.20
C ALA A 844 32.66 -19.05 8.65
N ASN A 845 33.72 -18.85 9.44
CA ASN A 845 33.81 -19.26 10.85
C ASN A 845 33.74 -20.78 11.10
N ASN A 846 33.67 -21.59 10.04
CA ASN A 846 33.70 -23.04 10.09
C ASN A 846 34.94 -23.60 9.41
N GLY A 847 35.36 -24.80 9.82
CA GLY A 847 36.31 -25.57 9.01
C GLY A 847 35.64 -26.08 7.72
N TRP A 848 36.42 -26.27 6.65
CA TRP A 848 35.90 -26.85 5.41
C TRP A 848 35.13 -28.16 5.65
N GLY A 849 33.91 -28.25 5.12
CA GLY A 849 33.06 -29.43 5.26
C GLY A 849 32.47 -29.61 6.66
N ILE A 850 32.69 -28.67 7.57
CA ILE A 850 31.98 -28.57 8.84
C ILE A 850 30.78 -27.65 8.60
N GLN A 851 29.60 -28.19 8.86
CA GLN A 851 28.36 -27.45 8.93
C GLN A 851 27.88 -27.55 10.38
N ILE A 852 27.84 -26.43 11.08
CA ILE A 852 27.17 -26.34 12.37
C ILE A 852 25.76 -25.83 12.14
N LYS A 853 24.80 -26.23 12.98
CA LYS A 853 23.40 -25.81 12.83
C LYS A 853 23.16 -24.35 13.28
N GLN A 854 24.16 -23.48 13.21
CA GLN A 854 24.07 -22.12 13.76
C GLN A 854 23.82 -21.11 12.64
N ASP A 855 22.84 -20.24 12.83
CA ASP A 855 22.44 -19.23 11.82
C ASP A 855 23.54 -18.19 11.56
N HIS A 856 24.47 -18.01 12.50
CA HIS A 856 25.55 -17.01 12.44
C HIS A 856 26.47 -17.14 11.21
N GLU A 857 26.67 -18.35 10.67
CA GLU A 857 27.53 -18.58 9.51
C GLU A 857 26.92 -18.06 8.19
N HIS A 858 25.60 -17.85 8.19
CA HIS A 858 24.84 -17.36 7.06
C HIS A 858 24.74 -15.83 7.00
N LEU A 859 25.01 -15.16 8.13
CA LEU A 859 24.93 -13.71 8.26
C LEU A 859 26.21 -13.00 7.80
N VAL A 860 27.24 -13.76 7.43
CA VAL A 860 28.55 -13.25 7.02
C VAL A 860 28.96 -13.79 5.65
N PRO A 861 29.81 -13.08 4.90
CA PRO A 861 30.30 -13.56 3.61
C PRO A 861 31.05 -14.89 3.72
N MET A 862 30.90 -15.76 2.73
CA MET A 862 31.63 -17.02 2.62
C MET A 862 33.15 -16.81 2.63
N GLU A 863 33.87 -17.80 3.18
CA GLU A 863 35.32 -17.82 3.26
C GLU A 863 35.92 -18.72 2.18
N LEU A 864 37.03 -18.28 1.58
CA LEU A 864 37.82 -19.07 0.65
C LEU A 864 38.87 -19.95 1.35
N PHE A 865 38.84 -21.24 1.04
CA PHE A 865 39.77 -22.27 1.51
C PHE A 865 40.81 -22.61 0.42
N PRO A 866 42.08 -22.18 0.57
CA PRO A 866 43.08 -22.33 -0.50
C PRO A 866 43.39 -23.79 -0.87
N THR A 867 43.19 -24.75 0.03
CA THR A 867 43.42 -26.17 -0.29
C THR A 867 42.33 -26.77 -1.18
N LYS A 868 41.27 -26.02 -1.44
CA LYS A 868 40.06 -26.43 -2.15
C LYS A 868 39.73 -25.51 -3.32
N HIS A 869 40.62 -24.59 -3.67
CA HIS A 869 40.47 -23.70 -4.81
C HIS A 869 41.44 -24.09 -5.92
N ASP A 870 41.00 -23.99 -7.17
CA ASP A 870 41.85 -24.17 -8.34
C ASP A 870 42.66 -22.89 -8.60
N PHE A 871 43.97 -22.91 -8.40
CA PHE A 871 44.86 -21.78 -8.68
C PHE A 871 45.50 -21.82 -10.07
N GLY A 872 45.07 -22.74 -10.95
CA GLY A 872 45.52 -22.80 -12.33
C GLY A 872 45.06 -21.58 -13.14
N GLU A 873 45.69 -21.38 -14.30
CA GLU A 873 45.26 -20.40 -15.30
C GLU A 873 43.81 -20.67 -15.72
N LYS A 874 43.01 -19.61 -15.88
CA LYS A 874 41.61 -19.68 -16.30
C LYS A 874 41.37 -18.70 -17.44
N LYS A 875 40.71 -19.15 -18.50
CA LYS A 875 40.44 -18.35 -19.70
C LYS A 875 38.96 -18.01 -19.78
N LEU A 876 38.65 -16.76 -19.50
CA LEU A 876 37.29 -16.24 -19.51
C LEU A 876 36.97 -15.59 -20.87
N LEU A 877 35.84 -14.88 -20.91
CA LEU A 877 35.28 -14.23 -22.09
C LEU A 877 36.25 -13.24 -22.73
N ASN A 878 36.12 -13.03 -24.05
CA ASN A 878 36.92 -12.06 -24.82
C ASN A 878 38.45 -12.23 -24.66
N GLY A 879 38.91 -13.45 -24.41
CA GLY A 879 40.32 -13.77 -24.26
C GLY A 879 40.95 -13.27 -22.96
N PHE A 880 40.15 -12.88 -21.96
CA PHE A 880 40.64 -12.50 -20.64
C PHE A 880 41.24 -13.70 -19.91
N ILE A 881 42.43 -13.52 -19.34
CA ILE A 881 43.16 -14.59 -18.66
C ILE A 881 43.36 -14.21 -17.20
N ILE A 882 42.81 -15.02 -16.31
CA ILE A 882 43.21 -15.01 -14.90
C ILE A 882 44.48 -15.87 -14.80
N PRO A 883 45.64 -15.28 -14.42
CA PRO A 883 46.89 -16.00 -14.39
C PRO A 883 46.90 -17.05 -13.29
N ALA A 884 47.72 -18.09 -13.46
CA ALA A 884 47.98 -19.02 -12.35
C ALA A 884 48.60 -18.29 -11.16
N ARG A 885 48.13 -18.58 -9.94
CA ARG A 885 48.61 -17.92 -8.71
C ARG A 885 49.18 -18.92 -7.72
N THR A 886 49.92 -18.42 -6.74
CA THR A 886 50.33 -19.22 -5.59
C THR A 886 49.14 -19.45 -4.65
N PRO A 887 48.94 -20.68 -4.11
CA PRO A 887 47.81 -20.96 -3.23
C PRO A 887 47.82 -20.09 -1.96
N SER A 888 46.84 -19.21 -1.82
CA SER A 888 46.58 -18.43 -0.61
C SER A 888 45.15 -17.87 -0.62
N LYS A 889 44.63 -17.50 0.55
CA LYS A 889 43.27 -16.92 0.66
C LYS A 889 43.16 -15.64 -0.16
N ALA A 890 44.15 -14.76 -0.04
CA ALA A 890 44.20 -13.50 -0.77
C ALA A 890 44.20 -13.70 -2.29
N ASN A 891 44.96 -14.69 -2.80
CA ASN A 891 45.03 -14.96 -4.23
C ASN A 891 43.76 -15.59 -4.78
N GLY A 892 43.10 -16.52 -4.07
CA GLY A 892 41.85 -17.09 -4.57
C GLY A 892 40.71 -16.08 -4.54
N MET A 893 40.68 -15.21 -3.52
CA MET A 893 39.77 -14.05 -3.52
C MET A 893 40.09 -13.04 -4.62
N GLN A 894 41.34 -12.94 -5.08
CA GLN A 894 41.70 -12.11 -6.23
C GLN A 894 41.22 -12.75 -7.55
N ASP A 895 41.25 -14.08 -7.69
CA ASP A 895 40.65 -14.76 -8.85
C ASP A 895 39.15 -14.45 -8.96
N ILE A 896 38.42 -14.51 -7.84
CA ILE A 896 37.00 -14.14 -7.80
C ILE A 896 36.80 -12.67 -8.16
N ARG A 897 37.57 -11.75 -7.55
CA ARG A 897 37.47 -10.31 -7.85
C ARG A 897 37.75 -9.99 -9.31
N ASP A 898 38.75 -10.64 -9.92
CA ASP A 898 39.09 -10.43 -11.33
C ASP A 898 37.99 -10.96 -12.26
N ALA A 899 37.40 -12.11 -11.94
CA ALA A 899 36.28 -12.66 -12.71
C ALA A 899 35.02 -11.78 -12.63
N ILE A 900 34.61 -11.39 -11.42
CA ILE A 900 33.44 -10.53 -11.21
C ILE A 900 33.67 -9.14 -11.82
N ARG A 901 34.88 -8.58 -11.70
CA ARG A 901 35.23 -7.31 -12.35
C ARG A 901 35.14 -7.43 -13.87
N HIS A 902 35.63 -8.53 -14.45
CA HIS A 902 35.55 -8.76 -15.89
C HIS A 902 34.11 -8.83 -16.40
N LEU A 903 33.19 -9.46 -15.66
CA LEU A 903 31.76 -9.47 -16.01
C LEU A 903 31.13 -8.08 -15.89
N PHE A 904 31.46 -7.33 -14.83
CA PHE A 904 30.98 -5.96 -14.62
C PHE A 904 31.48 -4.96 -15.70
N GLU A 905 32.73 -5.13 -16.14
CA GLU A 905 33.35 -4.32 -17.20
C GLU A 905 32.94 -4.79 -18.61
N HIS A 906 32.23 -5.92 -18.73
CA HIS A 906 31.78 -6.42 -20.02
C HIS A 906 30.82 -5.41 -20.68
N PRO A 907 30.94 -5.15 -22.00
CA PRO A 907 30.11 -4.18 -22.71
C PRO A 907 28.59 -4.42 -22.59
N ASN A 908 28.16 -5.67 -22.47
CA ASN A 908 26.74 -6.03 -22.26
C ASN A 908 26.19 -5.65 -20.88
N CYS A 909 27.03 -5.53 -19.84
CA CYS A 909 26.53 -5.39 -18.48
C CYS A 909 25.69 -4.12 -18.30
N ALA A 910 26.13 -3.00 -18.89
CA ALA A 910 25.41 -1.73 -18.85
C ALA A 910 24.00 -1.80 -19.49
N PRO A 911 23.85 -2.17 -20.77
CA PRO A 911 22.53 -2.28 -21.41
C PRO A 911 21.64 -3.37 -20.82
N PHE A 912 22.22 -4.47 -20.34
CA PHE A 912 21.45 -5.55 -19.73
C PHE A 912 20.79 -5.12 -18.41
N ILE A 913 21.56 -4.50 -17.50
CA ILE A 913 21.04 -4.03 -16.21
C ILE A 913 20.13 -2.81 -16.38
N SER A 914 20.49 -1.89 -17.26
CA SER A 914 19.67 -0.70 -17.55
C SER A 914 18.29 -1.08 -18.07
N ARG A 915 18.22 -1.98 -19.07
CA ARG A 915 16.93 -2.46 -19.61
C ARG A 915 16.10 -3.15 -18.52
N SER A 916 16.72 -4.03 -17.72
CA SER A 916 16.02 -4.76 -16.67
C SER A 916 15.40 -3.83 -15.63
N LEU A 917 16.16 -2.85 -15.14
CA LEU A 917 15.66 -1.88 -14.16
C LEU A 917 14.52 -1.02 -14.74
N ILE A 918 14.62 -0.58 -16.00
CA ILE A 918 13.53 0.15 -16.67
C ILE A 918 12.27 -0.72 -16.77
N GLN A 919 12.40 -2.02 -17.07
CA GLN A 919 11.28 -2.96 -17.17
C GLN A 919 10.54 -3.19 -15.85
N PHE A 920 11.23 -3.12 -14.71
CA PHE A 920 10.60 -3.27 -13.39
C PHE A 920 10.03 -1.97 -12.82
N LEU A 921 10.57 -0.81 -13.24
CA LEU A 921 10.24 0.49 -12.65
C LEU A 921 9.33 1.35 -13.52
N ILE A 922 9.43 1.29 -14.86
CA ILE A 922 8.83 2.28 -15.77
C ILE A 922 7.91 1.63 -16.80
N THR A 923 8.46 0.84 -17.72
CA THR A 923 7.71 0.28 -18.86
C THR A 923 8.26 -1.05 -19.33
N SER A 924 7.38 -1.95 -19.79
CA SER A 924 7.77 -3.24 -20.35
C SER A 924 8.58 -3.12 -21.66
N ASN A 925 8.39 -2.04 -22.41
CA ASN A 925 8.94 -1.86 -23.76
C ASN A 925 9.73 -0.54 -23.89
N PRO A 926 10.86 -0.37 -23.19
CA PRO A 926 11.68 0.83 -23.32
C PRO A 926 12.25 0.94 -24.73
N THR A 927 12.33 2.16 -25.28
CA THR A 927 12.94 2.33 -26.60
C THR A 927 14.46 2.08 -26.53
N PRO A 928 15.11 1.74 -27.66
CA PRO A 928 16.55 1.60 -27.69
C PRO A 928 17.29 2.88 -27.26
N ALA A 929 16.76 4.05 -27.60
CA ALA A 929 17.35 5.33 -27.22
C ALA A 929 17.32 5.55 -25.69
N TYR A 930 16.25 5.13 -25.01
CA TYR A 930 16.18 5.16 -23.56
C TYR A 930 17.25 4.27 -22.93
N VAL A 931 17.33 3.02 -23.39
CA VAL A 931 18.34 2.07 -22.88
C VAL A 931 19.75 2.61 -23.11
N GLU A 932 20.03 3.26 -24.25
CA GLU A 932 21.34 3.84 -24.54
C GLU A 932 21.71 4.98 -23.56
N ARG A 933 20.77 5.89 -23.26
CA ARG A 933 21.00 6.99 -22.32
C ARG A 933 21.33 6.45 -20.93
N ILE A 934 20.56 5.48 -20.44
CA ILE A 934 20.78 4.89 -19.11
C ILE A 934 22.05 4.02 -19.08
N SER A 935 22.35 3.28 -20.15
CA SER A 935 23.59 2.50 -20.27
C SER A 935 24.83 3.40 -20.28
N SER A 936 24.71 4.60 -20.82
CA SER A 936 25.76 5.61 -20.79
C SER A 936 25.99 6.11 -19.36
N ILE A 937 24.93 6.39 -18.60
CA ILE A 937 25.01 6.75 -17.17
C ILE A 937 25.61 5.61 -16.34
N PHE A 938 25.19 4.36 -16.59
CA PHE A 938 25.80 3.19 -15.95
C PHE A 938 27.29 3.12 -16.30
N SER A 939 27.68 3.47 -17.52
CA SER A 939 29.08 3.42 -17.93
C SER A 939 29.93 4.51 -17.30
N ASP A 940 29.37 5.70 -17.12
CA ASP A 940 29.96 6.84 -16.43
C ASP A 940 28.85 7.77 -15.92
N ASN A 941 28.74 7.94 -14.60
CA ASN A 941 27.78 8.84 -13.95
C ASN A 941 28.10 10.35 -14.13
N GLY A 942 29.02 10.71 -15.02
CA GLY A 942 29.53 12.07 -15.20
C GLY A 942 30.68 12.44 -14.25
N LYS A 943 31.04 11.55 -13.32
CA LYS A 943 32.19 11.68 -12.39
C LYS A 943 33.27 10.63 -12.63
N GLY A 944 33.18 9.86 -13.71
CA GLY A 944 34.08 8.76 -14.04
C GLY A 944 33.81 7.47 -13.26
N VAL A 945 32.63 7.34 -12.64
CA VAL A 945 32.25 6.14 -11.87
C VAL A 945 31.29 5.29 -12.69
N ARG A 946 31.71 4.06 -13.00
CA ARG A 946 30.88 3.04 -13.63
C ARG A 946 30.02 2.34 -12.58
N GLY A 947 28.76 2.06 -12.90
CA GLY A 947 27.87 1.20 -12.11
C GLY A 947 27.27 1.87 -10.88
N ASP A 948 27.26 3.20 -10.82
CA ASP A 948 26.57 3.96 -9.77
C ASP A 948 25.05 3.82 -9.95
N LEU A 949 24.41 2.99 -9.12
CA LEU A 949 22.99 2.70 -9.22
C LEU A 949 22.11 3.87 -8.80
N GLY A 950 22.58 4.75 -7.90
CA GLY A 950 21.84 5.97 -7.55
C GLY A 950 21.69 6.88 -8.76
N ALA A 951 22.78 7.12 -9.49
CA ALA A 951 22.76 7.88 -10.73
C ALA A 951 21.92 7.21 -11.84
N VAL A 952 22.00 5.88 -11.97
CA VAL A 952 21.21 5.10 -12.93
C VAL A 952 19.71 5.21 -12.63
N VAL A 953 19.29 5.01 -11.38
CA VAL A 953 17.87 5.09 -10.97
C VAL A 953 17.34 6.51 -11.14
N LYS A 954 18.11 7.54 -10.76
CA LYS A 954 17.75 8.94 -11.02
C LYS A 954 17.60 9.20 -12.53
N GLY A 955 18.54 8.71 -13.34
CA GLY A 955 18.47 8.81 -14.80
C GLY A 955 17.22 8.15 -15.39
N ILE A 956 16.85 6.97 -14.91
CA ILE A 956 15.63 6.25 -15.30
C ILE A 956 14.38 7.10 -14.95
N LEU A 957 14.27 7.58 -13.71
CA LEU A 957 13.08 8.32 -13.28
C LEU A 957 12.97 9.72 -13.91
N MET A 958 14.08 10.32 -14.34
CA MET A 958 14.10 11.65 -14.96
C MET A 958 14.06 11.62 -16.48
N ASP A 959 14.10 10.45 -17.11
CA ASP A 959 14.16 10.34 -18.56
C ASP A 959 12.88 10.89 -19.22
N PRO A 960 12.99 11.59 -20.37
CA PRO A 960 11.82 12.08 -21.10
C PRO A 960 10.77 11.00 -21.40
N GLU A 961 11.16 9.75 -21.68
CA GLU A 961 10.19 8.67 -21.91
C GLU A 961 9.38 8.32 -20.66
N ALA A 962 9.92 8.51 -19.46
CA ALA A 962 9.21 8.31 -18.21
C ALA A 962 8.34 9.52 -17.80
N ARG A 963 8.71 10.74 -18.23
CA ARG A 963 8.14 12.01 -17.74
C ARG A 963 7.25 12.73 -18.75
N ASP A 964 7.60 12.74 -20.04
CA ASP A 964 6.79 13.39 -21.08
C ASP A 964 5.41 12.71 -21.14
N PRO A 965 4.32 13.43 -20.82
CA PRO A 965 2.98 12.87 -20.80
C PRO A 965 2.50 12.38 -22.17
N ALA A 966 3.05 12.88 -23.29
CA ALA A 966 2.73 12.32 -24.60
C ALA A 966 3.24 10.88 -24.72
N ILE A 967 4.44 10.60 -24.23
CA ILE A 967 4.99 9.24 -24.25
C ILE A 967 4.25 8.36 -23.24
N ALA A 968 4.12 8.84 -21.99
CA ALA A 968 3.53 8.06 -20.89
C ALA A 968 2.03 7.74 -21.10
N THR A 969 1.32 8.56 -21.90
CA THR A 969 -0.09 8.35 -22.23
C THR A 969 -0.29 7.41 -23.41
N SER A 970 0.76 7.13 -24.20
CA SER A 970 0.67 6.27 -25.38
C SER A 970 0.09 4.89 -25.04
N PRO A 971 -0.73 4.29 -25.92
CA PRO A 971 -1.27 2.94 -25.73
C PRO A 971 -0.20 1.85 -25.60
N GLU A 972 1.03 2.11 -26.06
CA GLU A 972 2.14 1.14 -26.05
C GLU A 972 3.04 1.28 -24.82
N PHE A 973 2.83 2.33 -24.00
CA PHE A 973 3.64 2.63 -22.82
C PHE A 973 3.05 2.07 -21.52
N GLY A 974 3.93 1.82 -20.55
CA GLY A 974 3.59 1.35 -19.21
C GLY A 974 3.90 -0.13 -18.99
N LEU A 975 3.42 -0.67 -17.86
CA LEU A 975 3.56 -2.06 -17.47
C LEU A 975 2.37 -2.53 -16.62
N PHE A 976 2.13 -3.84 -16.59
CA PHE A 976 1.12 -4.43 -15.71
C PHE A 976 1.58 -4.35 -14.25
N ARG A 977 0.78 -3.69 -13.41
CA ARG A 977 1.12 -3.46 -12.01
C ARG A 977 1.06 -4.77 -11.23
N GLU A 978 2.19 -5.15 -10.67
CA GLU A 978 2.32 -6.43 -9.96
C GLU A 978 1.34 -6.54 -8.77
N PRO A 979 0.77 -7.73 -8.49
CA PRO A 979 -0.16 -7.92 -7.36
C PRO A 979 0.39 -7.47 -6.01
N VAL A 980 1.68 -7.72 -5.74
CA VAL A 980 2.34 -7.28 -4.49
C VAL A 980 2.29 -5.75 -4.36
N ILE A 981 2.65 -5.02 -5.42
CA ILE A 981 2.65 -3.55 -5.41
C ILE A 981 1.23 -3.02 -5.18
N ARG A 982 0.23 -3.56 -5.88
CA ARG A 982 -1.18 -3.17 -5.67
C ARG A 982 -1.67 -3.45 -4.25
N THR A 983 -1.19 -4.54 -3.65
CA THR A 983 -1.57 -4.92 -2.28
C THR A 983 -0.98 -3.94 -1.26
N MET A 984 0.31 -3.60 -1.41
CA MET A 984 0.96 -2.60 -0.56
C MET A 984 0.30 -1.23 -0.75
N HIS A 985 -0.05 -0.86 -1.99
CA HIS A 985 -0.77 0.38 -2.26
C HIS A 985 -2.13 0.45 -1.57
N LEU A 986 -2.94 -0.61 -1.67
CA LEU A 986 -4.23 -0.68 -0.98
C LEU A 986 -4.05 -0.49 0.52
N ALA A 987 -3.06 -1.16 1.11
CA ALA A 987 -2.79 -1.08 2.53
C ALA A 987 -2.31 0.32 2.99
N LYS A 988 -1.50 1.01 2.16
CA LYS A 988 -1.13 2.42 2.35
C LYS A 988 -2.37 3.33 2.31
N LEU A 989 -3.18 3.21 1.26
CA LEU A 989 -4.38 4.02 1.06
C LEU A 989 -5.41 3.86 2.18
N THR A 990 -5.43 2.71 2.85
CA THR A 990 -6.35 2.43 3.94
C THR A 990 -5.70 2.44 5.33
N LYS A 991 -4.58 3.17 5.49
CA LYS A 991 -3.86 3.35 6.77
C LYS A 991 -3.66 2.07 7.59
N MET A 992 -3.34 0.95 6.96
CA MET A 992 -3.19 -0.32 7.70
C MET A 992 -1.96 -0.32 8.63
N ASN A 993 -1.07 0.64 8.49
CA ASN A 993 0.03 0.89 9.42
C ASN A 993 -0.42 1.36 10.81
N ARG A 994 -1.65 1.83 10.98
CA ARG A 994 -2.19 2.29 12.28
C ARG A 994 -2.28 1.19 13.34
N SER A 995 -2.23 -0.09 12.95
CA SER A 995 -2.40 -1.22 13.86
C SER A 995 -1.09 -1.67 14.54
N GLY A 996 -0.06 -0.82 14.56
CA GLY A 996 1.21 -1.04 15.28
C GLY A 996 2.26 -1.84 14.49
N ASP A 997 3.22 -2.41 15.21
CA ASP A 997 4.33 -3.21 14.69
C ASP A 997 3.90 -4.65 14.37
N LEU A 998 3.26 -4.78 13.22
CA LEU A 998 2.46 -5.93 12.83
C LEU A 998 3.27 -7.10 12.24
N VAL A 999 2.71 -8.32 12.31
CA VAL A 999 2.96 -9.41 11.34
C VAL A 999 1.93 -9.35 10.22
N TRP A 1000 2.36 -8.89 9.05
CA TRP A 1000 1.49 -8.57 7.91
C TRP A 1000 1.13 -9.81 7.07
N TRP A 1001 1.82 -10.94 7.28
CA TRP A 1001 1.87 -12.01 6.28
C TRP A 1001 1.28 -13.37 6.68
N ASP A 1002 0.29 -13.44 7.57
CA ASP A 1002 -0.56 -14.63 7.67
C ASP A 1002 -1.71 -14.56 6.66
N TYR A 1003 -1.31 -14.52 5.40
CA TYR A 1003 -2.24 -14.86 4.35
C TYR A 1003 -2.54 -16.35 4.42
N GLY A 1004 -3.75 -16.74 4.06
CA GLY A 1004 -3.96 -18.09 3.56
C GLY A 1004 -3.14 -18.28 2.27
N ASN A 1005 -3.81 -18.61 1.19
CA ASN A 1005 -3.15 -18.96 -0.06
C ASN A 1005 -2.73 -17.72 -0.92
N TYR A 1006 -2.16 -16.62 -0.38
CA TYR A 1006 -1.85 -15.40 -1.18
C TYR A 1006 -0.95 -15.69 -2.38
N PHE A 1007 0.12 -16.45 -2.16
CA PHE A 1007 0.98 -16.87 -3.26
C PHE A 1007 0.20 -17.71 -4.29
N GLU A 1008 -0.70 -18.59 -3.89
CA GLU A 1008 -1.51 -19.33 -4.87
C GLU A 1008 -2.47 -18.40 -5.62
N ASP A 1009 -3.12 -17.47 -4.91
CA ASP A 1009 -4.13 -16.57 -5.47
C ASP A 1009 -3.55 -15.55 -6.45
N THR A 1010 -2.25 -15.21 -6.31
CA THR A 1010 -1.59 -14.14 -7.08
C THR A 1010 -0.38 -14.60 -7.89
N LEU A 1011 0.17 -15.77 -7.58
CA LEU A 1011 1.43 -16.33 -8.08
C LEU A 1011 2.66 -15.46 -7.82
N GLN A 1012 2.59 -14.56 -6.82
CA GLN A 1012 3.69 -13.69 -6.45
C GLN A 1012 3.75 -13.44 -4.95
N MET A 1013 4.95 -13.48 -4.38
CA MET A 1013 5.20 -13.18 -2.97
C MET A 1013 6.68 -12.85 -2.78
N PRO A 1014 7.05 -11.80 -2.02
CA PRO A 1014 8.45 -11.41 -1.82
C PRO A 1014 9.32 -12.59 -1.39
N MET A 1015 10.50 -12.72 -2.00
CA MET A 1015 11.47 -13.80 -1.74
C MET A 1015 10.95 -15.23 -2.00
N ASN A 1016 9.83 -15.38 -2.70
CA ASN A 1016 9.19 -16.68 -2.98
C ASN A 1016 9.11 -17.00 -4.48
N SER A 1017 10.15 -16.64 -5.23
CA SER A 1017 10.19 -16.88 -6.67
C SER A 1017 10.14 -18.38 -7.01
N PRO A 1018 9.33 -18.83 -7.99
CA PRO A 1018 9.21 -20.26 -8.29
C PRO A 1018 10.48 -20.86 -8.90
N THR A 1019 11.32 -20.04 -9.54
CA THR A 1019 12.57 -20.48 -10.18
C THR A 1019 13.63 -19.38 -10.11
N VAL A 1020 14.86 -19.71 -10.52
CA VAL A 1020 15.94 -18.73 -10.70
C VAL A 1020 15.62 -17.65 -11.76
N PHE A 1021 14.65 -17.90 -12.64
CA PHE A 1021 14.22 -16.98 -13.70
C PHE A 1021 13.14 -15.97 -13.26
N ASN A 1022 13.03 -15.71 -11.95
CA ASN A 1022 11.99 -14.86 -11.37
C ASN A 1022 10.54 -15.44 -11.50
N PHE A 1023 9.53 -14.65 -11.14
CA PHE A 1023 8.10 -14.98 -11.26
C PHE A 1023 7.61 -15.06 -12.71
N TYR A 1024 8.27 -14.33 -13.60
CA TYR A 1024 7.92 -14.18 -15.01
C TYR A 1024 9.17 -13.86 -15.84
N ARG A 1025 9.12 -14.17 -17.14
CA ARG A 1025 10.22 -13.93 -18.08
C ARG A 1025 10.21 -12.49 -18.60
N PRO A 1026 11.39 -11.85 -18.74
CA PRO A 1026 11.50 -10.45 -19.16
C PRO A 1026 11.10 -10.20 -20.63
N ASP A 1027 11.01 -11.25 -21.44
CA ASP A 1027 10.61 -11.26 -22.85
C ASP A 1027 9.24 -11.94 -23.08
N TYR A 1028 8.47 -12.17 -22.02
CA TYR A 1028 7.15 -12.76 -22.16
C TYR A 1028 6.19 -11.77 -22.85
N SER A 1029 5.61 -12.19 -23.97
CA SER A 1029 4.55 -11.48 -24.68
C SER A 1029 3.23 -12.26 -24.58
N PRO A 1030 2.18 -11.70 -23.95
CA PRO A 1030 0.90 -12.39 -23.81
C PRO A 1030 0.21 -12.55 -25.17
N PRO A 1031 -0.50 -13.66 -25.40
CA PRO A 1031 -1.22 -13.87 -26.66
C PRO A 1031 -2.31 -12.81 -26.85
N GLY A 1032 -2.37 -12.19 -28.03
CA GLY A 1032 -3.36 -11.15 -28.34
C GLY A 1032 -2.75 -9.93 -29.02
N SER A 1033 -3.32 -8.76 -28.75
CA SER A 1033 -2.92 -7.48 -29.36
C SER A 1033 -1.46 -7.13 -29.12
N LEU A 1034 -0.93 -7.37 -27.91
CA LEU A 1034 0.48 -7.10 -27.59
C LEU A 1034 1.42 -7.96 -28.43
N ASN A 1035 1.18 -9.27 -28.53
CA ASN A 1035 2.00 -10.14 -29.36
C ASN A 1035 1.91 -9.79 -30.86
N VAL A 1036 0.73 -9.40 -31.36
CA VAL A 1036 0.55 -8.94 -32.75
C VAL A 1036 1.31 -7.63 -33.00
N ALA A 1037 1.40 -6.75 -32.00
CA ALA A 1037 2.17 -5.53 -32.04
C ALA A 1037 3.68 -5.74 -31.81
N GLY A 1038 4.12 -6.97 -31.49
CA GLY A 1038 5.52 -7.26 -31.17
C GLY A 1038 5.99 -6.68 -29.84
N LEU A 1039 5.06 -6.43 -28.91
CA LEU A 1039 5.33 -5.87 -27.58
C LEU A 1039 5.43 -6.97 -26.51
N ASP A 1040 6.35 -6.77 -25.59
CA ASP A 1040 6.52 -7.58 -24.39
C ASP A 1040 5.52 -7.12 -23.30
N GLY A 1041 5.11 -8.05 -22.45
CA GLY A 1041 4.30 -7.78 -21.26
C GLY A 1041 4.64 -8.75 -20.13
N PRO A 1042 5.85 -8.68 -19.54
CA PRO A 1042 6.39 -9.71 -18.64
C PRO A 1042 5.45 -10.10 -17.50
N ALA A 1043 4.98 -9.13 -16.73
CA ALA A 1043 4.12 -9.36 -15.57
C ALA A 1043 2.73 -9.93 -15.92
N PHE A 1044 2.33 -9.97 -17.20
CA PHE A 1044 1.11 -10.69 -17.62
C PHE A 1044 1.27 -12.22 -17.54
N GLU A 1045 2.49 -12.77 -17.43
CA GLU A 1045 2.68 -14.23 -17.29
C GLU A 1045 2.04 -14.78 -16.01
N ILE A 1046 2.00 -13.97 -14.94
CA ILE A 1046 1.32 -14.29 -13.68
C ILE A 1046 -0.16 -13.86 -13.65
N ALA A 1047 -0.66 -13.19 -14.69
CA ALA A 1047 -2.07 -12.77 -14.87
C ALA A 1047 -2.83 -13.74 -15.78
N ASN A 1048 -2.93 -15.01 -15.37
CA ASN A 1048 -3.60 -16.07 -16.12
C ASN A 1048 -5.09 -16.21 -15.76
N SER A 1049 -5.80 -17.12 -16.43
CA SER A 1049 -7.25 -17.32 -16.21
C SER A 1049 -7.65 -17.65 -14.77
N TYR A 1050 -6.74 -18.21 -13.97
CA TYR A 1050 -6.96 -18.48 -12.56
C TYR A 1050 -6.76 -17.22 -11.71
N THR A 1051 -5.58 -16.58 -11.83
CA THR A 1051 -5.23 -15.39 -11.04
C THR A 1051 -6.11 -14.18 -11.36
N LEU A 1052 -6.62 -14.06 -12.58
CA LEU A 1052 -7.62 -13.05 -12.96
C LEU A 1052 -8.96 -13.20 -12.22
N ILE A 1053 -9.19 -14.31 -11.52
CA ILE A 1053 -10.37 -14.53 -10.67
C ILE A 1053 -9.96 -14.53 -9.19
N SER A 1054 -8.90 -15.24 -8.82
CA SER A 1054 -8.48 -15.37 -7.42
C SER A 1054 -7.87 -14.08 -6.85
N ALA A 1055 -7.09 -13.32 -7.64
CA ALA A 1055 -6.49 -12.09 -7.14
C ALA A 1055 -7.55 -11.03 -6.79
N PRO A 1056 -8.54 -10.69 -7.65
CA PRO A 1056 -9.61 -9.78 -7.25
C PRO A 1056 -10.36 -10.22 -5.98
N ASN A 1057 -10.62 -11.52 -5.81
CA ASN A 1057 -11.22 -12.03 -4.57
C ASN A 1057 -10.32 -11.80 -3.35
N ARG A 1058 -9.00 -11.97 -3.51
CA ARG A 1058 -8.00 -11.67 -2.47
C ARG A 1058 -7.95 -10.18 -2.15
N PHE A 1059 -7.98 -9.31 -3.16
CA PHE A 1059 -8.05 -7.85 -2.98
C PHE A 1059 -9.33 -7.42 -2.26
N TRP A 1060 -10.49 -7.98 -2.62
CA TRP A 1060 -11.73 -7.75 -1.88
C TRP A 1060 -11.60 -8.22 -0.43
N GLU A 1061 -10.99 -9.39 -0.20
CA GLU A 1061 -10.77 -9.87 1.17
C GLU A 1061 -9.93 -8.87 1.99
N ILE A 1062 -8.84 -8.34 1.41
CA ILE A 1062 -7.96 -7.38 2.08
C ILE A 1062 -8.67 -6.03 2.28
N ALA A 1063 -9.40 -5.53 1.28
CA ALA A 1063 -10.20 -4.30 1.40
C ALA A 1063 -11.33 -4.42 2.45
N ASP A 1064 -11.92 -5.61 2.60
CA ASP A 1064 -13.00 -5.88 3.55
C ASP A 1064 -12.49 -6.13 4.97
N ARG A 1065 -11.32 -6.74 5.12
CA ARG A 1065 -10.91 -7.39 6.38
C ARG A 1065 -9.50 -7.05 6.84
N GLY A 1066 -8.74 -6.40 5.98
CA GLY A 1066 -7.32 -6.18 6.10
C GLY A 1066 -6.52 -7.44 6.37
N PHE A 1067 -5.38 -7.28 7.03
CA PHE A 1067 -4.45 -8.37 7.32
C PHE A 1067 -4.83 -9.10 8.60
N ARG A 1068 -4.41 -10.37 8.72
CA ARG A 1068 -4.83 -11.26 9.81
C ARG A 1068 -3.71 -12.17 10.26
N ILE A 1069 -3.75 -12.60 11.52
CA ILE A 1069 -2.88 -13.63 12.11
C ILE A 1069 -3.69 -14.66 12.89
N GLY A 1070 -3.59 -15.94 12.52
CA GLY A 1070 -4.22 -17.09 13.17
C GLY A 1070 -5.75 -17.03 13.15
N GLY A 1071 -6.32 -16.18 12.29
CA GLY A 1071 -7.73 -15.79 12.32
C GLY A 1071 -8.17 -15.07 13.59
N ARG A 1072 -7.24 -14.70 14.50
CA ARG A 1072 -7.48 -14.08 15.81
C ARG A 1072 -7.11 -12.61 15.86
N TYR A 1073 -5.98 -12.24 15.27
CA TYR A 1073 -5.56 -10.84 15.16
C TYR A 1073 -5.99 -10.31 13.80
N HIS A 1074 -6.48 -9.07 13.78
CA HIS A 1074 -7.06 -8.44 12.62
C HIS A 1074 -6.63 -6.98 12.54
N PHE A 1075 -6.22 -6.57 11.36
CA PHE A 1075 -5.65 -5.25 11.12
C PHE A 1075 -6.50 -4.58 10.06
N ALA A 1076 -7.50 -3.84 10.51
CA ALA A 1076 -8.56 -3.37 9.64
C ALA A 1076 -8.10 -2.18 8.77
N PRO A 1077 -8.55 -2.12 7.51
CA PRO A 1077 -8.43 -0.92 6.69
C PRO A 1077 -9.28 0.21 7.28
N SER A 1078 -8.68 1.40 7.38
CA SER A 1078 -9.41 2.65 7.57
C SER A 1078 -9.80 3.24 6.22
N TYR A 1079 -11.01 3.79 6.12
CA TYR A 1079 -11.49 4.51 4.93
C TYR A 1079 -11.76 6.00 5.21
N GLU A 1080 -11.25 6.50 6.34
CA GLU A 1080 -11.47 7.86 6.83
C GLU A 1080 -11.11 8.94 5.79
N ASP A 1081 -9.99 8.80 5.10
CA ASP A 1081 -9.54 9.76 4.07
C ASP A 1081 -10.50 9.89 2.89
N PHE A 1082 -11.41 8.93 2.72
CA PHE A 1082 -12.42 8.95 1.66
C PHE A 1082 -13.75 9.53 2.12
N MET A 1083 -13.98 9.63 3.44
CA MET A 1083 -15.25 10.04 4.03
C MET A 1083 -15.72 11.44 3.59
N PRO A 1084 -14.85 12.46 3.47
CA PRO A 1084 -15.26 13.78 2.97
C PRO A 1084 -15.88 13.77 1.57
N TYR A 1085 -15.61 12.74 0.77
CA TYR A 1085 -16.02 12.67 -0.64
C TYR A 1085 -17.23 11.76 -0.89
N LEU A 1086 -17.87 11.20 0.16
CA LEU A 1086 -18.87 10.14 -0.03
C LEU A 1086 -20.25 10.64 -0.43
N GLU A 1087 -20.58 11.89 -0.12
CA GLU A 1087 -21.82 12.53 -0.59
C GLU A 1087 -21.80 12.73 -2.11
N ASP A 1088 -20.63 13.11 -2.64
CA ASP A 1088 -20.40 13.31 -4.07
C ASP A 1088 -19.54 12.20 -4.67
N SER A 1089 -20.21 11.22 -5.29
CA SER A 1089 -19.52 10.13 -5.98
C SER A 1089 -18.58 10.63 -7.08
N ASP A 1090 -18.79 11.82 -7.66
CA ASP A 1090 -17.85 12.38 -8.63
C ASP A 1090 -16.57 12.89 -7.96
N ALA A 1091 -16.66 13.52 -6.79
CA ALA A 1091 -15.50 13.93 -5.99
C ALA A 1091 -14.64 12.73 -5.59
N LEU A 1092 -15.28 11.65 -5.10
CA LEU A 1092 -14.60 10.42 -4.73
C LEU A 1092 -13.84 9.81 -5.91
N LEU A 1093 -14.46 9.79 -7.10
CA LEU A 1093 -13.82 9.24 -8.29
C LEU A 1093 -12.70 10.13 -8.81
N ASP A 1094 -12.79 11.45 -8.68
CA ASP A 1094 -11.70 12.37 -9.02
C ASP A 1094 -10.48 12.14 -8.12
N TYR A 1095 -10.70 12.00 -6.81
CA TYR A 1095 -9.65 11.65 -5.84
C TYR A 1095 -8.99 10.31 -6.20
N LEU A 1096 -9.79 9.25 -6.38
CA LEU A 1096 -9.30 7.91 -6.71
C LEU A 1096 -8.63 7.85 -8.08
N ASN A 1097 -9.06 8.67 -9.05
CA ASN A 1097 -8.40 8.78 -10.35
C ASN A 1097 -6.95 9.28 -10.18
N ILE A 1098 -6.72 10.27 -9.33
CA ILE A 1098 -5.38 10.78 -9.06
C ILE A 1098 -4.54 9.73 -8.32
N VAL A 1099 -5.01 9.20 -7.19
CA VAL A 1099 -4.18 8.32 -6.35
C VAL A 1099 -4.01 6.90 -6.91
N ILE A 1100 -4.98 6.34 -7.63
CA ILE A 1100 -4.86 4.96 -8.17
C ILE A 1100 -4.47 4.94 -9.64
N CYS A 1101 -5.02 5.84 -10.45
CA CYS A 1101 -4.87 5.81 -11.91
C CYS A 1101 -3.93 6.88 -12.45
N ALA A 1102 -3.35 7.74 -11.60
CA ALA A 1102 -2.55 8.90 -12.01
C ALA A 1102 -3.25 9.71 -13.13
N GLY A 1103 -4.53 10.05 -12.92
CA GLY A 1103 -5.33 10.85 -13.86
C GLY A 1103 -5.80 10.10 -15.12
N GLY A 1104 -5.51 8.80 -15.24
CA GLY A 1104 -5.77 8.00 -16.45
C GLY A 1104 -7.16 7.39 -16.59
N MET A 1105 -8.08 7.56 -15.62
CA MET A 1105 -9.40 6.92 -15.63
C MET A 1105 -10.26 7.41 -16.82
N GLY A 1106 -10.63 6.50 -17.72
CA GLY A 1106 -11.50 6.82 -18.85
C GLY A 1106 -12.98 6.98 -18.48
N ALA A 1107 -13.75 7.67 -19.33
CA ALA A 1107 -15.17 7.95 -19.10
C ALA A 1107 -16.02 6.66 -18.98
N GLN A 1108 -15.66 5.60 -19.70
CA GLN A 1108 -16.33 4.30 -19.60
C GLN A 1108 -16.15 3.68 -18.20
N THR A 1109 -14.90 3.62 -17.70
CA THR A 1109 -14.59 3.08 -16.36
C THR A 1109 -15.30 3.91 -15.30
N ARG A 1110 -15.19 5.24 -15.36
CA ARG A 1110 -15.89 6.16 -14.45
C ARG A 1110 -17.39 5.92 -14.42
N SER A 1111 -18.03 5.82 -15.59
CA SER A 1111 -19.47 5.57 -15.72
C SER A 1111 -19.92 4.23 -15.14
N ILE A 1112 -19.13 3.16 -15.34
CA ILE A 1112 -19.40 1.83 -14.78
C ILE A 1112 -19.35 1.88 -13.25
N ILE A 1113 -18.30 2.49 -12.69
CA ILE A 1113 -18.13 2.55 -11.22
C ILE A 1113 -19.25 3.40 -10.62
N LYS A 1114 -19.51 4.59 -11.17
CA LYS A 1114 -20.61 5.47 -10.73
C LYS A 1114 -21.97 4.76 -10.78
N SER A 1115 -22.23 4.00 -11.85
CA SER A 1115 -23.46 3.21 -11.97
C SER A 1115 -23.58 2.10 -10.93
N ASN A 1116 -22.46 1.53 -10.45
CA ASN A 1116 -22.47 0.53 -9.38
C ASN A 1116 -22.66 1.18 -8.00
N LEU A 1117 -21.99 2.31 -7.74
CA LEU A 1117 -22.15 3.08 -6.50
C LEU A 1117 -23.58 3.63 -6.34
N ALA A 1118 -24.24 3.96 -7.46
CA ALA A 1118 -25.64 4.43 -7.45
C ALA A 1118 -26.68 3.30 -7.33
N LYS A 1119 -26.28 2.02 -7.47
CA LYS A 1119 -27.22 0.89 -7.62
C LYS A 1119 -27.63 0.19 -6.33
N THR A 1120 -27.23 0.70 -5.16
CA THR A 1120 -27.17 -0.14 -3.97
C THR A 1120 -27.94 0.45 -2.79
N ASP A 1121 -28.68 -0.44 -2.13
CA ASP A 1121 -29.19 -0.33 -0.75
C ASP A 1121 -28.04 -0.18 0.30
N ILE A 1122 -26.82 0.19 -0.11
CA ILE A 1122 -25.65 0.42 0.76
C ILE A 1122 -25.86 1.77 1.43
N SER A 1123 -26.38 1.73 2.66
CA SER A 1123 -26.53 2.90 3.53
C SER A 1123 -25.23 3.27 4.25
N ASP A 1124 -24.28 2.33 4.33
CA ASP A 1124 -23.00 2.50 5.03
C ASP A 1124 -21.96 3.19 4.12
N ALA A 1125 -21.54 4.38 4.54
CA ALA A 1125 -20.55 5.22 3.88
C ALA A 1125 -19.21 4.47 3.66
N VAL A 1126 -18.77 3.68 4.63
CA VAL A 1126 -17.52 2.91 4.57
C VAL A 1126 -17.62 1.79 3.54
N GLU A 1127 -18.78 1.13 3.41
CA GLU A 1127 -18.99 0.10 2.39
C GLU A 1127 -18.96 0.71 0.97
N LYS A 1128 -19.47 1.93 0.81
CA LYS A 1128 -19.40 2.68 -0.46
C LYS A 1128 -17.96 3.05 -0.82
N ALA A 1129 -17.19 3.58 0.14
CA ALA A 1129 -15.77 3.89 -0.02
C ALA A 1129 -14.96 2.64 -0.41
N ARG A 1130 -15.13 1.54 0.34
CA ARG A 1130 -14.50 0.24 0.09
C ARG A 1130 -14.79 -0.27 -1.31
N LEU A 1131 -16.05 -0.22 -1.74
CA LEU A 1131 -16.44 -0.67 -3.07
C LEU A 1131 -15.79 0.20 -4.16
N ALA A 1132 -15.75 1.52 -3.98
CA ALA A 1132 -15.12 2.44 -4.92
C ALA A 1132 -13.61 2.14 -5.05
N VAL A 1133 -12.88 2.08 -3.93
CA VAL A 1133 -11.44 1.77 -3.90
C VAL A 1133 -11.16 0.42 -4.58
N TYR A 1134 -11.95 -0.62 -4.25
CA TYR A 1134 -11.82 -1.93 -4.87
C TYR A 1134 -12.04 -1.89 -6.39
N LEU A 1135 -13.12 -1.27 -6.85
CA LEU A 1135 -13.47 -1.21 -8.27
C LEU A 1135 -12.43 -0.41 -9.07
N VAL A 1136 -11.92 0.70 -8.53
CA VAL A 1136 -10.88 1.49 -9.19
C VAL A 1136 -9.56 0.71 -9.23
N MET A 1137 -9.12 0.09 -8.13
CA MET A 1137 -7.89 -0.72 -8.09
C MET A 1137 -7.93 -1.90 -9.07
N MET A 1138 -9.10 -2.50 -9.28
CA MET A 1138 -9.30 -3.64 -10.20
C MET A 1138 -9.64 -3.21 -11.65
N SER A 1139 -9.80 -1.92 -11.91
CA SER A 1139 -10.01 -1.42 -13.27
C SER A 1139 -8.76 -1.63 -14.14
N PRO A 1140 -8.90 -1.61 -15.48
CA PRO A 1140 -7.74 -1.61 -16.38
C PRO A 1140 -6.75 -0.50 -16.04
N GLU A 1141 -7.24 0.70 -15.76
CA GLU A 1141 -6.43 1.88 -15.44
C GLU A 1141 -5.75 1.77 -14.07
N GLY A 1142 -6.38 1.15 -13.07
CA GLY A 1142 -5.73 0.88 -11.77
C GLY A 1142 -4.77 -0.31 -11.77
N SER A 1143 -4.87 -1.19 -12.78
CA SER A 1143 -4.01 -2.37 -12.95
C SER A 1143 -2.78 -2.13 -13.81
N VAL A 1144 -2.65 -0.94 -14.41
CA VAL A 1144 -1.51 -0.56 -15.24
C VAL A 1144 -0.77 0.60 -14.59
N GLN A 1145 0.54 0.50 -14.55
CA GLN A 1145 1.43 1.59 -14.17
C GLN A 1145 1.88 2.30 -15.44
N ARG A 1146 1.70 3.62 -15.50
CA ARG A 1146 2.14 4.48 -16.62
C ARG A 1146 3.11 5.53 -16.13
#